data_AF-A0A971P847-F1
#
_entry.id   AF-A0A971P847-F1
#
_cell.length_a   1.000
_cell.length_b   1.000
_cell.length_c   1.000
_cell.angle_alpha   90.00
_cell.angle_beta   90.00
_cell.angle_gamma   90.00
#
_symmetry.space_group_name_H-M   'P 1'
#
loop_
_entity.id
_entity.type
_entity.pdbx_description
1 polymer ?
#
loop_
_entity_poly.entity_id
_entity_poly.type
_entity_poly.pdbx_seq_one_letter_code
_entity_poly.pdbx_strand_id
1 'polypeptide(L)'
;MKKCPVCGVMMGDNVARCFMCKYDFQKAAREGEDVAQKEAKEFITKAEEEKRSQVEDKKADEEKFIAELKERYQKEIDNLTQQYEEEKLRIESDYLNLKKKALDEKSKLDKEVEAIRKQIEDEKKKLTDSEEESRKILEEARKQGEAEKAKLIKEAEDQTEKLAVQVQKEYKEAMARKQQMLEEAKEAEETTLKIRELAKEAQKEKEKAEADFEKLKKDIDSYTGKLDEEKQEAVRKAQEEAAEAKKEALAIEEQKIKDAENQYKEIVKQAEGVAEEIEATRKQAEKELSLYIEEAKKAIAETDKAAEDRDRLSEEAKALKAELEALRTEIGENRKSKDQLEKEADEILASAKQAKTEADKEAEKIIATANESVEEARKQAESILTEAAEKVTEAETEATGIISSANEIVARAEKQAEEIVAEAESARDKIREEAEEVLASANEVKAQAERQSEEIATSANELKENTEREAQELLRDSQEQKAELEKEIEKLSTEFEKMKMAAEEETAQIAAELEQAKAVIEESKTAMKDAEVEAEIFIFEAEKRALALKEAALNESERGRMQKIIEEKEQLIEEMSKAKEEAEKRIEELEKQIETAQSAIDELRVRTEALVVSGGSGSSGPMEYEVEIVAHTEAGEINAEVIAKTLAKRSSGGWRLHTIINDEGGKILSTLGGAENISLSGGPMIKEDRTIMVFERPAT
;
A
#
# COMPACT_ATOMS: atom_id res chain seq x y z
N MET A 1 116.50 3.48 -45.86
CA MET A 1 115.27 2.71 -45.58
C MET A 1 115.18 1.61 -46.61
N LYS A 2 115.02 0.35 -46.20
CA LYS A 2 114.89 -0.81 -47.09
C LYS A 2 113.49 -1.40 -46.99
N LYS A 3 112.94 -1.86 -48.12
CA LYS A 3 111.62 -2.51 -48.18
C LYS A 3 111.80 -4.01 -47.98
N CYS A 4 111.02 -4.63 -47.09
CA CYS A 4 111.06 -6.09 -46.96
C CYS A 4 110.48 -6.73 -48.23
N PRO A 5 111.19 -7.67 -48.89
CA PRO A 5 110.71 -8.28 -50.13
C PRO A 5 109.50 -9.20 -49.92
N VAL A 6 109.25 -9.66 -48.68
CA VAL A 6 108.16 -10.61 -48.38
C VAL A 6 106.86 -9.91 -47.99
N CYS A 7 106.89 -8.97 -47.05
CA CYS A 7 105.67 -8.30 -46.56
C CYS A 7 105.53 -6.83 -47.01
N GLY A 8 106.51 -6.28 -47.73
CA GLY A 8 106.45 -4.93 -48.27
C GLY A 8 106.60 -3.79 -47.27
N VAL A 9 106.75 -4.07 -45.97
CA VAL A 9 106.92 -3.04 -44.93
C VAL A 9 108.29 -2.36 -45.06
N MET A 10 108.29 -1.02 -44.95
CA MET A 10 109.49 -0.19 -44.95
C MET A 10 110.21 -0.27 -43.60
N MET A 11 111.50 -0.58 -43.62
CA MET A 11 112.32 -0.83 -42.43
C MET A 11 113.57 0.05 -42.45
N GLY A 12 114.07 0.40 -41.26
CA GLY A 12 115.37 1.05 -41.13
C GLY A 12 116.49 0.18 -41.69
N ASP A 13 117.55 0.79 -42.23
CA ASP A 13 118.63 0.04 -42.90
C ASP A 13 119.38 -0.90 -41.94
N ASN A 14 119.42 -0.54 -40.66
CA ASN A 14 120.05 -1.31 -39.58
C ASN A 14 119.22 -2.51 -39.09
N VAL A 15 117.99 -2.70 -39.58
CA VAL A 15 117.12 -3.78 -39.10
C VAL A 15 117.58 -5.13 -39.68
N ALA A 16 118.04 -6.04 -38.82
CA ALA A 16 118.53 -7.35 -39.25
C ALA A 16 117.40 -8.30 -39.68
N ARG A 17 116.22 -8.25 -39.03
CA ARG A 17 115.05 -9.07 -39.37
C ARG A 17 113.77 -8.27 -39.49
N CYS A 18 112.91 -8.63 -40.44
CA CYS A 18 111.60 -8.01 -40.56
C CYS A 18 110.72 -8.30 -39.34
N PHE A 19 110.11 -7.28 -38.72
CA PHE A 19 109.26 -7.47 -37.55
C PHE A 19 107.99 -8.28 -37.86
N MET A 20 107.41 -8.09 -39.05
CA MET A 20 106.13 -8.69 -39.47
C MET A 20 106.28 -10.12 -39.99
N CYS A 21 107.27 -10.39 -40.84
CA CYS A 21 107.44 -11.71 -41.48
C CYS A 21 108.72 -12.45 -41.07
N LYS A 22 109.50 -11.86 -40.15
CA LYS A 22 110.79 -12.40 -39.67
C LYS A 22 111.86 -12.64 -40.75
N TYR A 23 111.66 -12.12 -41.96
CA TYR A 23 112.66 -12.13 -43.04
C TYR A 23 114.01 -11.58 -42.57
N ASP A 24 115.04 -12.42 -42.61
CA ASP A 24 116.39 -12.08 -42.14
C ASP A 24 117.24 -11.56 -43.30
N PHE A 25 117.53 -10.25 -43.28
CA PHE A 25 118.30 -9.57 -44.32
C PHE A 25 119.78 -9.98 -44.30
N GLN A 26 120.32 -10.38 -43.14
CA GLN A 26 121.70 -10.85 -43.05
C GLN A 26 121.82 -12.27 -43.60
N LYS A 27 120.80 -13.10 -43.38
CA LYS A 27 120.74 -14.45 -43.95
C LYS A 27 120.55 -14.43 -45.46
N ALA A 28 119.70 -13.54 -45.98
CA ALA A 28 119.53 -13.33 -47.42
C ALA A 28 120.85 -12.98 -48.13
N ALA A 29 121.71 -12.19 -47.49
CA ALA A 29 123.02 -11.82 -48.02
C ALA A 29 124.04 -12.97 -48.01
N ARG A 30 123.88 -13.98 -47.13
CA ARG A 30 124.82 -15.11 -46.98
C ARG A 30 124.40 -16.35 -47.74
N GLU A 31 123.11 -16.70 -47.71
CA GLU A 31 122.58 -17.98 -48.18
C GLU A 31 121.69 -17.83 -49.43
N GLY A 32 121.49 -16.59 -49.91
CA GLY A 32 120.64 -16.26 -51.04
C GLY A 32 119.25 -15.77 -50.63
N GLU A 33 118.69 -14.88 -51.45
CA GLU A 33 117.41 -14.22 -51.16
C GLU A 33 116.25 -15.24 -51.06
N ASP A 34 116.28 -16.27 -51.90
CA ASP A 34 115.22 -17.30 -51.99
C ASP A 34 115.08 -18.10 -50.69
N VAL A 35 116.19 -18.43 -50.02
CA VAL A 35 116.18 -19.19 -48.76
C VAL A 35 115.55 -18.37 -47.64
N ALA A 36 115.95 -17.10 -47.51
CA ALA A 36 115.37 -16.19 -46.53
C ALA A 36 113.89 -15.87 -46.82
N GLN A 37 113.49 -15.78 -48.10
CA GLN A 37 112.09 -15.56 -48.48
C GLN A 37 111.23 -16.78 -48.14
N LYS A 38 111.75 -17.99 -48.32
CA LYS A 38 111.06 -19.24 -48.00
C LYS A 38 110.79 -19.36 -46.50
N GLU A 39 111.80 -19.12 -45.65
CA GLU A 39 111.63 -19.18 -44.19
C GLU A 39 110.66 -18.12 -43.66
N ALA A 40 110.68 -16.91 -44.23
CA ALA A 40 109.74 -15.85 -43.86
C ALA A 40 108.31 -16.18 -44.26
N LYS A 41 108.11 -16.81 -45.43
CA LYS A 41 106.80 -17.31 -45.87
C LYS A 41 106.32 -18.43 -44.95
N GLU A 42 107.19 -19.39 -44.60
CA GLU A 42 106.87 -20.47 -43.66
C GLU A 42 106.51 -19.94 -42.25
N PHE A 43 107.14 -18.85 -41.81
CA PHE A 43 106.79 -18.19 -40.55
C PHE A 43 105.41 -17.52 -40.62
N ILE A 44 105.10 -16.83 -41.71
CA ILE A 44 103.76 -16.23 -41.92
C ILE A 44 102.70 -17.33 -41.94
N THR A 45 102.91 -18.42 -42.69
CA THR A 45 101.92 -19.50 -42.78
C THR A 45 101.70 -20.16 -41.42
N LYS A 46 102.76 -20.44 -40.65
CA LYS A 46 102.61 -20.97 -39.28
C LYS A 46 101.89 -20.01 -38.34
N ALA A 47 102.21 -18.71 -38.40
CA ALA A 47 101.54 -17.71 -37.57
C ALA A 47 100.07 -17.49 -37.97
N GLU A 48 99.73 -17.64 -39.26
CA GLU A 48 98.36 -17.61 -39.75
C GLU A 48 97.59 -18.89 -39.36
N GLU A 49 98.23 -20.05 -39.41
CA GLU A 49 97.67 -21.33 -38.94
C GLU A 49 97.41 -21.31 -37.43
N GLU A 50 98.35 -20.84 -36.61
CA GLU A 50 98.14 -20.68 -35.16
C GLU A 50 97.01 -19.70 -34.84
N LYS A 51 96.91 -18.58 -35.55
CA LYS A 51 95.80 -17.64 -35.38
C LYS A 51 94.46 -18.22 -35.82
N ARG A 52 94.43 -19.02 -36.89
CA ARG A 52 93.21 -19.74 -37.33
C ARG A 52 92.78 -20.75 -36.28
N SER A 53 93.71 -21.56 -35.76
CA SER A 53 93.46 -22.50 -34.66
C SER A 53 92.89 -21.78 -33.44
N GLN A 54 93.48 -20.66 -33.01
CA GLN A 54 92.97 -19.89 -31.86
C GLN A 54 91.57 -19.30 -32.10
N VAL A 55 91.25 -18.90 -33.33
CA VAL A 55 89.91 -18.41 -33.68
C VAL A 55 88.91 -19.56 -33.74
N GLU A 56 89.31 -20.72 -34.24
CA GLU A 56 88.48 -21.93 -34.26
C GLU A 56 88.20 -22.45 -32.85
N ASP A 57 89.20 -22.48 -31.96
CA ASP A 57 89.04 -22.86 -30.56
C ASP A 57 88.10 -21.89 -29.84
N LYS A 58 88.25 -20.57 -30.04
CA LYS A 58 87.34 -19.56 -29.48
C LYS A 58 85.92 -19.70 -29.99
N LYS A 59 85.74 -19.96 -31.29
CA LYS A 59 84.41 -20.21 -31.87
C LYS A 59 83.79 -21.48 -31.30
N ALA A 60 84.57 -22.55 -31.13
CA ALA A 60 84.08 -23.80 -30.55
C ALA A 60 83.66 -23.61 -29.09
N ASP A 61 84.40 -22.81 -28.31
CA ASP A 61 84.03 -22.49 -26.93
C ASP A 61 82.81 -21.55 -26.84
N GLU A 62 82.70 -20.56 -27.73
CA GLU A 62 81.51 -19.71 -27.85
C GLU A 62 80.26 -20.53 -28.27
N GLU A 63 80.41 -21.46 -29.20
CA GLU A 63 79.33 -22.36 -29.63
C GLU A 63 78.88 -23.29 -28.50
N LYS A 64 79.82 -23.84 -27.71
CA LYS A 64 79.49 -24.62 -26.50
C LYS A 64 78.74 -23.78 -25.48
N PHE A 65 79.19 -22.56 -25.21
CA PHE A 65 78.52 -21.66 -24.27
C PHE A 65 77.10 -21.30 -24.73
N ILE A 66 76.90 -21.03 -26.02
CA ILE A 66 75.57 -20.79 -26.59
C ILE A 66 74.70 -22.05 -26.50
N ALA A 67 75.26 -23.24 -26.72
CA ALA A 67 74.53 -24.50 -26.58
C ALA A 67 74.09 -24.75 -25.13
N GLU A 68 74.97 -24.54 -24.15
CA GLU A 68 74.63 -24.65 -22.72
C GLU A 68 73.56 -23.64 -22.28
N LEU A 69 73.62 -22.40 -22.77
CA LEU A 69 72.58 -21.40 -22.52
C LEU A 69 71.24 -21.82 -23.13
N LYS A 70 71.23 -22.32 -24.37
CA LYS A 70 70.02 -22.82 -25.01
C LYS A 70 69.42 -24.00 -24.24
N GLU A 71 70.25 -24.92 -23.76
CA GLU A 71 69.78 -26.06 -22.96
C GLU A 71 69.16 -25.59 -21.63
N ARG A 72 69.77 -24.59 -20.97
CA ARG A 72 69.22 -24.02 -19.73
C ARG A 72 67.87 -23.35 -19.99
N TYR A 73 67.78 -22.50 -21.01
CA TYR A 73 66.51 -21.86 -21.36
C TYR A 73 65.45 -22.86 -21.79
N GLN A 74 65.82 -23.93 -22.50
CA GLN A 74 64.88 -24.98 -22.85
C GLN A 74 64.31 -25.67 -21.60
N LYS A 75 65.15 -26.01 -20.61
CA LYS A 75 64.70 -26.59 -19.34
C LYS A 75 63.78 -25.65 -18.56
N GLU A 76 64.06 -24.35 -18.57
CA GLU A 76 63.19 -23.34 -17.95
C GLU A 76 61.84 -23.25 -18.65
N ILE A 77 61.81 -23.24 -19.98
CA ILE A 77 60.58 -23.26 -20.78
C ILE A 77 59.77 -24.54 -20.51
N ASP A 78 60.42 -25.69 -20.47
CA ASP A 78 59.76 -26.98 -20.22
C ASP A 78 59.15 -27.00 -18.80
N ASN A 79 59.88 -26.53 -17.78
CA ASN A 79 59.38 -26.41 -16.42
C ASN A 79 58.18 -25.46 -16.31
N LEU A 80 58.24 -24.28 -16.95
CA LEU A 80 57.13 -23.34 -16.96
C LEU A 80 55.91 -23.89 -17.71
N THR A 81 56.14 -24.64 -18.79
CA THR A 81 55.07 -25.30 -19.54
C THR A 81 54.38 -26.36 -18.68
N GLN A 82 55.15 -27.15 -17.93
CA GLN A 82 54.58 -28.14 -17.00
C GLN A 82 53.76 -27.48 -15.89
N GLN A 83 54.27 -26.39 -15.28
CA GLN A 83 53.52 -25.64 -14.27
C GLN A 83 52.21 -25.08 -14.82
N TYR A 84 52.25 -24.55 -16.04
CA TYR A 84 51.05 -24.04 -16.71
C TYR A 84 50.02 -25.14 -16.98
N GLU A 85 50.45 -26.33 -17.41
CA GLU A 85 49.55 -27.48 -17.61
C GLU A 85 48.92 -27.98 -16.30
N GLU A 86 49.70 -28.02 -15.22
CA GLU A 86 49.20 -28.39 -13.88
C GLU A 86 48.17 -27.38 -13.36
N GLU A 87 48.42 -26.07 -13.51
CA GLU A 87 47.45 -25.04 -13.13
C GLU A 87 46.19 -25.07 -14.00
N LYS A 88 46.35 -25.30 -15.31
CA LYS A 88 45.21 -25.47 -16.22
C LYS A 88 44.33 -26.63 -15.79
N LEU A 89 44.90 -27.79 -15.46
CA LEU A 89 44.16 -28.95 -14.97
C LEU A 89 43.47 -28.68 -13.63
N ARG A 90 44.13 -27.95 -12.72
CA ARG A 90 43.53 -27.51 -11.45
C ARG A 90 42.29 -26.64 -11.69
N ILE A 91 42.42 -25.62 -12.55
CA ILE A 91 41.32 -24.70 -12.88
C ILE A 91 40.17 -25.45 -13.57
N GLU A 92 40.46 -26.37 -14.49
CA GLU A 92 39.43 -27.19 -15.15
C GLU A 92 38.70 -28.10 -14.14
N SER A 93 39.42 -28.70 -13.19
CA SER A 93 38.84 -29.50 -12.11
C SER A 93 37.94 -28.65 -11.20
N ASP A 94 38.40 -27.47 -10.78
CA ASP A 94 37.65 -26.55 -9.94
C ASP A 94 36.37 -26.06 -10.65
N TYR A 95 36.47 -25.76 -11.95
CA TYR A 95 35.32 -25.39 -12.77
C TYR A 95 34.28 -26.52 -12.87
N LEU A 96 34.72 -27.78 -13.05
CA LEU A 96 33.81 -28.93 -13.06
C LEU A 96 33.14 -29.13 -11.70
N ASN A 97 33.87 -28.95 -10.60
CA ASN A 97 33.33 -29.05 -9.25
C ASN A 97 32.30 -27.95 -8.96
N LEU A 98 32.58 -26.71 -9.36
CA LEU A 98 31.64 -25.60 -9.26
C LEU A 98 30.38 -25.86 -10.09
N LYS A 99 30.54 -26.32 -11.34
CA LYS A 99 29.41 -26.66 -12.21
C LYS A 99 28.56 -27.79 -11.62
N LYS A 100 29.18 -28.79 -11.01
CA LYS A 100 28.46 -29.88 -10.33
C LYS A 100 27.68 -29.37 -9.12
N LYS A 101 28.29 -28.54 -8.26
CA LYS A 101 27.60 -27.92 -7.11
C LYS A 101 26.41 -27.07 -7.58
N ALA A 102 26.58 -26.26 -8.62
CA ALA A 102 25.51 -25.45 -9.18
C ALA A 102 24.35 -26.31 -9.74
N LEU A 103 24.66 -27.46 -10.37
CA LEU A 103 23.63 -28.40 -10.84
C LEU A 103 22.91 -29.10 -9.68
N ASP A 104 23.63 -29.47 -8.63
CA ASP A 104 23.05 -30.10 -7.44
C ASP A 104 22.14 -29.11 -6.68
N GLU A 105 22.55 -27.85 -6.55
CA GLU A 105 21.71 -26.77 -5.98
C GLU A 105 20.48 -26.50 -6.84
N LYS A 106 20.65 -26.41 -8.16
CA LYS A 106 19.52 -26.27 -9.08
C LYS A 106 18.53 -27.42 -8.95
N SER A 107 19.01 -28.66 -8.86
CA SER A 107 18.17 -29.85 -8.66
C SER A 107 17.41 -29.83 -7.32
N LYS A 108 18.01 -29.28 -6.26
CA LYS A 108 17.31 -29.07 -4.98
C LYS A 108 16.21 -28.02 -5.09
N LEU A 109 16.52 -26.86 -5.69
CA LEU A 109 15.56 -25.79 -5.91
C LEU A 109 14.40 -26.25 -6.80
N ASP A 110 14.67 -27.03 -7.86
CA ASP A 110 13.64 -27.58 -8.73
C ASP A 110 12.68 -28.50 -7.95
N LYS A 111 13.20 -29.31 -7.01
CA LYS A 111 12.36 -30.16 -6.12
C LYS A 111 11.55 -29.35 -5.12
N GLU A 112 12.11 -28.28 -4.57
CA GLU A 112 11.40 -27.37 -3.66
C GLU A 112 10.27 -26.64 -4.40
N VAL A 113 10.52 -26.15 -5.61
CA VAL A 113 9.51 -25.54 -6.47
C VAL A 113 8.41 -26.55 -6.81
N GLU A 114 8.75 -27.80 -7.10
CA GLU A 114 7.76 -28.85 -7.39
C GLU A 114 6.92 -29.21 -6.15
N ALA A 115 7.51 -29.22 -4.95
CA ALA A 115 6.79 -29.39 -3.70
C ALA A 115 5.82 -28.21 -3.42
N ILE A 116 6.25 -26.97 -3.66
CA ILE A 116 5.41 -25.77 -3.54
C ILE A 116 4.27 -25.81 -4.56
N ARG A 117 4.53 -26.21 -5.82
CA ARG A 117 3.48 -26.37 -6.83
C ARG A 117 2.42 -27.37 -6.39
N LYS A 118 2.85 -28.50 -5.80
CA LYS A 118 1.92 -29.51 -5.27
C LYS A 118 1.09 -28.96 -4.10
N GLN A 119 1.68 -28.19 -3.19
CA GLN A 119 0.94 -27.52 -2.12
C GLN A 119 -0.10 -26.53 -2.67
N ILE A 120 0.26 -25.75 -3.70
CA ILE A 120 -0.67 -24.83 -4.37
C ILE A 120 -1.82 -25.59 -5.03
N GLU A 121 -1.56 -26.74 -5.67
CA GLU A 121 -2.62 -27.59 -6.24
C GLU A 121 -3.54 -28.16 -5.16
N ASP A 122 -3.00 -28.62 -4.04
CA ASP A 122 -3.77 -29.13 -2.91
C ASP A 122 -4.65 -28.02 -2.28
N GLU A 123 -4.12 -26.80 -2.09
CA GLU A 123 -4.88 -25.65 -1.59
C GLU A 123 -5.94 -25.16 -2.59
N LYS A 124 -5.63 -25.14 -3.90
CA LYS A 124 -6.62 -24.85 -4.94
C LYS A 124 -7.78 -25.83 -4.89
N LYS A 125 -7.50 -27.11 -4.66
CA LYS A 125 -8.54 -28.14 -4.54
C LYS A 125 -9.42 -27.90 -3.31
N LYS A 126 -8.84 -27.54 -2.17
CA LYS A 126 -9.62 -27.16 -0.97
C LYS A 126 -10.49 -25.93 -1.22
N LEU A 127 -9.97 -24.94 -1.94
CA LEU A 127 -10.73 -23.76 -2.35
C LEU A 127 -11.91 -24.13 -3.25
N THR A 128 -11.70 -24.96 -4.27
CA THR A 128 -12.80 -25.42 -5.14
C THR A 128 -13.84 -26.23 -4.39
N ASP A 129 -13.41 -27.09 -3.45
CA ASP A 129 -14.32 -27.88 -2.62
C ASP A 129 -15.14 -26.96 -1.68
N SER A 130 -14.52 -25.93 -1.10
CA SER A 130 -15.18 -24.93 -0.26
C SER A 130 -16.12 -24.02 -1.05
N GLU A 131 -15.77 -23.67 -2.29
CA GLU A 131 -16.63 -22.92 -3.21
C GLU A 131 -17.86 -23.74 -3.61
N GLU A 132 -17.72 -25.04 -3.88
CA GLU A 132 -18.86 -25.92 -4.14
C GLU A 132 -19.78 -26.04 -2.92
N GLU A 133 -19.22 -26.13 -1.72
CA GLU A 133 -20.00 -26.16 -0.47
C GLU A 133 -20.72 -24.84 -0.23
N SER A 134 -20.03 -23.71 -0.41
CA SER A 134 -20.62 -22.37 -0.34
C SER A 134 -21.73 -22.15 -1.37
N ARG A 135 -21.54 -22.69 -2.59
CA ARG A 135 -22.54 -22.64 -3.67
C ARG A 135 -23.78 -23.47 -3.33
N LYS A 136 -23.61 -24.64 -2.69
CA LYS A 136 -24.73 -25.46 -2.18
C LYS A 136 -25.51 -24.72 -1.09
N ILE A 137 -24.80 -24.07 -0.15
CA ILE A 137 -25.42 -23.26 0.91
C ILE A 137 -26.21 -22.09 0.31
N LEU A 138 -25.64 -21.37 -0.66
CA LEU A 138 -26.32 -20.27 -1.37
C LEU A 138 -27.53 -20.77 -2.17
N GLU A 139 -27.44 -21.93 -2.81
CA GLU A 139 -28.57 -22.50 -3.57
C GLU A 139 -29.70 -22.97 -2.64
N GLU A 140 -29.39 -23.55 -1.49
CA GLU A 140 -30.39 -23.89 -0.46
C GLU A 140 -31.04 -22.63 0.13
N ALA A 141 -30.25 -21.60 0.46
CA ALA A 141 -30.76 -20.32 0.92
C ALA A 141 -31.66 -19.66 -0.13
N ARG A 142 -31.29 -19.73 -1.41
CA ARG A 142 -32.09 -19.23 -2.53
C ARG A 142 -33.40 -20.01 -2.69
N LYS A 143 -33.39 -21.34 -2.60
CA LYS A 143 -34.61 -22.16 -2.63
C LYS A 143 -35.54 -21.84 -1.46
N GLN A 144 -34.99 -21.60 -0.27
CA GLN A 144 -35.79 -21.18 0.90
C GLN A 144 -36.39 -19.78 0.69
N GLY A 145 -35.59 -18.83 0.20
CA GLY A 145 -36.07 -17.47 -0.12
C GLY A 145 -37.11 -17.45 -1.24
N GLU A 146 -36.95 -18.27 -2.29
CA GLU A 146 -37.94 -18.41 -3.36
C GLU A 146 -39.23 -19.07 -2.85
N ALA A 147 -39.15 -20.04 -1.93
CA ALA A 147 -40.32 -20.65 -1.31
C ALA A 147 -41.08 -19.68 -0.39
N GLU A 148 -40.39 -18.83 0.38
CA GLU A 148 -41.03 -17.77 1.16
C GLU A 148 -41.62 -16.68 0.27
N LYS A 149 -40.89 -16.25 -0.77
CA LYS A 149 -41.40 -15.28 -1.74
C LYS A 149 -42.65 -15.80 -2.45
N ALA A 150 -42.68 -17.08 -2.82
CA ALA A 150 -43.86 -17.71 -3.41
C ALA A 150 -45.05 -17.74 -2.45
N LYS A 151 -44.83 -17.98 -1.15
CA LYS A 151 -45.89 -17.87 -0.13
C LYS A 151 -46.43 -16.45 0.00
N LEU A 152 -45.54 -15.46 0.06
CA LEU A 152 -45.91 -14.04 0.16
C LEU A 152 -46.68 -13.56 -1.08
N ILE A 153 -46.24 -13.96 -2.28
CA ILE A 153 -46.95 -13.64 -3.52
C ILE A 153 -48.34 -14.26 -3.50
N LYS A 154 -48.47 -15.51 -3.06
CA LYS A 154 -49.78 -16.19 -3.00
C LYS A 154 -50.73 -15.56 -1.98
N GLU A 155 -50.21 -15.15 -0.83
CA GLU A 155 -51.00 -14.38 0.16
C GLU A 155 -51.38 -12.99 -0.35
N ALA A 156 -50.49 -12.32 -1.09
CA ALA A 156 -50.78 -11.04 -1.72
C ALA A 156 -51.83 -11.19 -2.83
N GLU A 157 -51.73 -12.22 -3.67
CA GLU A 157 -52.71 -12.57 -4.71
C GLU A 157 -54.09 -12.83 -4.08
N ASP A 158 -54.16 -13.67 -3.04
CA ASP A 158 -55.40 -13.95 -2.30
C ASP A 158 -56.02 -12.69 -1.68
N GLN A 159 -55.19 -11.75 -1.20
CA GLN A 159 -55.65 -10.47 -0.66
C GLN A 159 -56.14 -9.54 -1.77
N THR A 160 -55.42 -9.44 -2.89
CA THR A 160 -55.84 -8.63 -4.04
C THR A 160 -57.10 -9.18 -4.71
N GLU A 161 -57.30 -10.50 -4.76
CA GLU A 161 -58.52 -11.10 -5.30
C GLU A 161 -59.72 -10.80 -4.40
N LYS A 162 -59.55 -10.88 -3.07
CA LYS A 162 -60.59 -10.47 -2.11
C LYS A 162 -60.95 -8.99 -2.24
N LEU A 163 -59.94 -8.12 -2.37
CA LEU A 163 -60.12 -6.69 -2.61
C LEU A 163 -60.83 -6.42 -3.95
N ALA A 164 -60.44 -7.11 -5.02
CA ALA A 164 -61.06 -6.95 -6.34
C ALA A 164 -62.54 -7.36 -6.35
N VAL A 165 -62.89 -8.44 -5.65
CA VAL A 165 -64.29 -8.87 -5.46
C VAL A 165 -65.08 -7.84 -4.65
N GLN A 166 -64.46 -7.27 -3.61
CA GLN A 166 -65.09 -6.25 -2.77
C GLN A 166 -65.33 -4.94 -3.53
N VAL A 167 -64.33 -4.47 -4.29
CA VAL A 167 -64.44 -3.29 -5.15
C VAL A 167 -65.48 -3.48 -6.25
N GLN A 168 -65.57 -4.67 -6.87
CA GLN A 168 -66.63 -4.96 -7.84
C GLN A 168 -68.03 -4.92 -7.21
N LYS A 169 -68.16 -5.37 -5.96
CA LYS A 169 -69.43 -5.34 -5.23
C LYS A 169 -69.83 -3.90 -4.90
N GLU A 170 -68.90 -3.12 -4.35
CA GLU A 170 -69.09 -1.71 -4.02
C GLU A 170 -69.38 -0.87 -5.27
N TYR A 171 -68.72 -1.14 -6.39
CA TYR A 171 -69.00 -0.47 -7.67
C TYR A 171 -70.43 -0.77 -8.18
N LYS A 172 -70.89 -2.03 -8.07
CA LYS A 172 -72.26 -2.40 -8.42
C LYS A 172 -73.30 -1.74 -7.49
N GLU A 173 -73.02 -1.68 -6.20
CA GLU A 173 -73.88 -1.02 -5.21
C GLU A 173 -73.92 0.50 -5.40
N ALA A 174 -72.78 1.13 -5.72
CA ALA A 174 -72.69 2.55 -6.03
C ALA A 174 -73.45 2.91 -7.32
N MET A 175 -73.34 2.08 -8.36
CA MET A 175 -74.12 2.26 -9.60
C MET A 175 -75.62 2.09 -9.35
N ALA A 176 -76.04 1.12 -8.53
CA ALA A 176 -77.43 0.96 -8.13
C ALA A 176 -77.96 2.17 -7.34
N ARG A 177 -77.19 2.69 -6.37
CA ARG A 177 -77.52 3.92 -5.62
C ARG A 177 -77.63 5.15 -6.52
N LYS A 178 -76.72 5.30 -7.49
CA LYS A 178 -76.79 6.39 -8.47
C LYS A 178 -78.08 6.32 -9.30
N GLN A 179 -78.51 5.13 -9.66
CA GLN A 179 -79.73 4.91 -10.44
C GLN A 179 -80.98 5.20 -9.61
N GLN A 180 -80.98 4.83 -8.34
CA GLN A 180 -82.05 5.15 -7.38
C GLN A 180 -82.16 6.67 -7.14
N MET A 181 -81.04 7.38 -6.96
CA MET A 181 -81.05 8.85 -6.82
C MET A 181 -81.59 9.57 -8.07
N LEU A 182 -81.34 9.01 -9.27
CA LEU A 182 -81.89 9.56 -10.51
C LEU A 182 -83.40 9.32 -10.64
N GLU A 183 -83.94 8.24 -10.08
CA GLU A 183 -85.39 7.99 -10.00
C GLU A 183 -86.05 8.89 -8.96
N GLU A 184 -85.47 9.02 -7.77
CA GLU A 184 -85.95 9.91 -6.71
C GLU A 184 -85.94 11.39 -7.15
N ALA A 185 -84.93 11.81 -7.91
CA ALA A 185 -84.89 13.16 -8.48
C ALA A 185 -86.02 13.41 -9.49
N LYS A 186 -86.41 12.40 -10.29
CA LYS A 186 -87.54 12.51 -11.22
C LYS A 186 -88.88 12.56 -10.49
N GLU A 187 -89.04 11.78 -9.43
CA GLU A 187 -90.25 11.82 -8.59
C GLU A 187 -90.38 13.16 -7.83
N ALA A 188 -89.27 13.72 -7.38
CA ALA A 188 -89.21 15.07 -6.78
C ALA A 188 -89.59 16.17 -7.80
N GLU A 189 -89.19 16.01 -9.06
CA GLU A 189 -89.54 16.95 -10.14
C GLU A 189 -91.04 16.84 -10.52
N GLU A 190 -91.59 15.63 -10.59
CA GLU A 190 -93.03 15.42 -10.80
C GLU A 190 -93.88 15.96 -9.64
N THR A 191 -93.45 15.76 -8.40
CA THR A 191 -94.17 16.25 -7.22
C THR A 191 -94.13 17.77 -7.12
N THR A 192 -93.01 18.41 -7.46
CA THR A 192 -92.92 19.87 -7.52
C THR A 192 -93.76 20.47 -8.66
N LEU A 193 -93.89 19.78 -9.79
CA LEU A 193 -94.84 20.16 -10.85
C LEU A 193 -96.30 20.08 -10.39
N LYS A 194 -96.70 18.98 -9.72
CA LYS A 194 -98.04 18.82 -9.14
C LYS A 194 -98.35 19.88 -8.08
N ILE A 195 -97.40 20.20 -7.21
CA ILE A 195 -97.54 21.27 -6.21
C ILE A 195 -97.72 22.63 -6.89
N ARG A 196 -97.03 22.88 -8.01
CA ARG A 196 -97.13 24.14 -8.76
C ARG A 196 -98.46 24.27 -9.51
N GLU A 197 -99.04 23.17 -9.97
CA GLU A 197 -100.39 23.14 -10.55
C GLU A 197 -101.47 23.36 -9.48
N LEU A 198 -101.37 22.66 -8.34
CA LEU A 198 -102.26 22.86 -7.20
C LEU A 198 -102.18 24.29 -6.64
N ALA A 199 -100.99 24.89 -6.62
CA ALA A 199 -100.83 26.29 -6.21
C ALA A 199 -101.52 27.27 -7.18
N LYS A 200 -101.52 26.98 -8.50
CA LYS A 200 -102.24 27.79 -9.49
C LYS A 200 -103.76 27.61 -9.40
N GLU A 201 -104.24 26.41 -9.08
CA GLU A 201 -105.66 26.14 -8.85
C GLU A 201 -106.14 26.81 -7.55
N ALA A 202 -105.38 26.67 -6.46
CA ALA A 202 -105.66 27.35 -5.18
C ALA A 202 -105.66 28.87 -5.33
N GLN A 203 -104.81 29.44 -6.19
CA GLN A 203 -104.80 30.88 -6.46
C GLN A 203 -106.03 31.34 -7.26
N LYS A 204 -106.50 30.53 -8.23
CA LYS A 204 -107.76 30.78 -8.94
C LYS A 204 -108.99 30.63 -8.03
N GLU A 205 -108.97 29.69 -7.09
CA GLU A 205 -110.02 29.54 -6.09
C GLU A 205 -110.01 30.69 -5.08
N LYS A 206 -108.83 31.19 -4.70
CA LYS A 206 -108.72 32.38 -3.85
C LYS A 206 -109.26 33.63 -4.54
N GLU A 207 -108.97 33.83 -5.83
CA GLU A 207 -109.52 34.95 -6.61
C GLU A 207 -111.04 34.84 -6.79
N LYS A 208 -111.58 33.63 -6.98
CA LYS A 208 -113.03 33.40 -6.96
C LYS A 208 -113.65 33.65 -5.59
N ALA A 209 -113.02 33.16 -4.52
CA ALA A 209 -113.49 33.35 -3.16
C ALA A 209 -113.45 34.83 -2.74
N GLU A 210 -112.45 35.60 -3.18
CA GLU A 210 -112.37 37.06 -2.93
C GLU A 210 -113.44 37.83 -3.72
N ALA A 211 -113.74 37.43 -4.97
CA ALA A 211 -114.85 37.98 -5.75
C ALA A 211 -116.23 37.62 -5.17
N ASP A 212 -116.38 36.40 -4.64
CA ASP A 212 -117.60 35.96 -3.95
C ASP A 212 -117.72 36.62 -2.57
N PHE A 213 -116.63 36.91 -1.87
CA PHE A 213 -116.62 37.65 -0.61
C PHE A 213 -117.00 39.12 -0.81
N GLU A 214 -116.59 39.75 -1.92
CA GLU A 214 -117.05 41.11 -2.29
C GLU A 214 -118.53 41.16 -2.70
N LYS A 215 -119.07 40.09 -3.31
CA LYS A 215 -120.51 39.93 -3.55
C LYS A 215 -121.30 39.68 -2.27
N LEU A 216 -120.85 38.76 -1.42
CA LEU A 216 -121.50 38.48 -0.13
C LEU A 216 -121.49 39.69 0.80
N LYS A 217 -120.45 40.53 0.76
CA LYS A 217 -120.39 41.77 1.54
C LYS A 217 -121.41 42.83 1.05
N LYS A 218 -121.79 42.82 -0.23
CA LYS A 218 -122.88 43.65 -0.76
C LYS A 218 -124.27 43.07 -0.50
N ASP A 219 -124.38 41.76 -0.39
CA ASP A 219 -125.66 41.07 -0.14
C ASP A 219 -126.01 41.01 1.37
N ILE A 220 -125.01 40.94 2.26
CA ILE A 220 -125.18 40.91 3.73
C ILE A 220 -125.66 42.25 4.31
N ASP A 221 -125.32 43.39 3.68
CA ASP A 221 -125.84 44.72 4.08
C ASP A 221 -127.30 44.96 3.62
N SER A 222 -127.92 44.04 2.86
CA SER A 222 -129.29 44.19 2.35
C SER A 222 -130.31 43.19 2.91
N TYR A 223 -129.90 42.20 3.71
CA TYR A 223 -130.81 41.17 4.25
C TYR A 223 -130.61 40.89 5.75
N THR A 224 -130.57 41.94 6.56
CA THR A 224 -131.15 41.88 7.91
C THR A 224 -132.65 41.63 7.81
N GLY A 225 -133.06 40.36 7.94
CA GLY A 225 -134.44 40.01 8.21
C GLY A 225 -134.90 38.69 7.61
N LYS A 226 -134.79 37.63 8.45
CA LYS A 226 -135.64 36.43 8.56
C LYS A 226 -135.07 35.08 8.07
N LEU A 227 -135.19 34.11 8.98
CA LEU A 227 -135.12 32.64 8.87
C LEU A 227 -133.71 32.07 8.61
N ASP A 228 -133.03 31.40 9.53
CA ASP A 228 -133.41 30.26 10.40
C ASP A 228 -134.02 29.06 9.67
N GLU A 229 -133.30 27.93 9.83
CA GLU A 229 -133.55 26.54 9.38
C GLU A 229 -133.05 26.18 7.96
N GLU A 230 -131.82 25.62 7.88
CA GLU A 230 -131.40 24.48 6.99
C GLU A 230 -129.88 24.31 6.71
N LYS A 231 -128.93 24.69 7.59
CA LYS A 231 -127.49 24.38 7.35
C LYS A 231 -126.71 23.77 8.52
N GLN A 232 -127.36 22.90 9.29
CA GLN A 232 -126.71 22.14 10.37
C GLN A 232 -126.14 20.76 9.97
N GLU A 233 -125.99 20.47 8.67
CA GLU A 233 -125.40 19.20 8.22
C GLU A 233 -124.08 19.36 7.43
N ALA A 234 -123.71 20.59 7.05
CA ALA A 234 -122.48 20.85 6.30
C ALA A 234 -121.23 21.09 7.21
N VAL A 235 -121.43 21.54 8.46
CA VAL A 235 -120.32 21.96 9.34
C VAL A 235 -119.66 20.77 10.04
N ARG A 236 -120.37 19.65 10.24
CA ARG A 236 -119.82 18.49 10.97
C ARG A 236 -118.84 17.65 10.14
N LYS A 237 -119.02 17.55 8.81
CA LYS A 237 -118.09 16.84 7.92
C LYS A 237 -116.78 17.60 7.67
N ALA A 238 -116.83 18.93 7.61
CA ALA A 238 -115.65 19.76 7.36
C ALA A 238 -114.65 19.79 8.54
N GLN A 239 -115.10 19.51 9.77
CA GLN A 239 -114.24 19.57 10.95
C GLN A 239 -113.53 18.25 11.27
N GLU A 240 -114.06 17.11 10.83
CA GLU A 240 -113.40 15.79 11.00
C GLU A 240 -112.28 15.60 9.95
N GLU A 241 -112.51 16.00 8.69
CA GLU A 241 -111.52 15.86 7.61
C GLU A 241 -110.29 16.79 7.78
N ALA A 242 -110.48 17.98 8.35
CA ALA A 242 -109.38 18.93 8.59
C ALA A 242 -108.48 18.54 9.77
N ALA A 243 -109.00 17.79 10.75
CA ALA A 243 -108.23 17.31 11.90
C ALA A 243 -107.36 16.08 11.54
N GLU A 244 -107.83 15.25 10.62
CA GLU A 244 -107.13 14.05 10.15
C GLU A 244 -105.99 14.41 9.18
N ALA A 245 -106.24 15.31 8.23
CA ALA A 245 -105.22 15.79 7.28
C ALA A 245 -104.04 16.50 7.98
N LYS A 246 -104.28 17.20 9.10
CA LYS A 246 -103.22 17.89 9.85
C LYS A 246 -102.36 16.92 10.67
N LYS A 247 -102.91 15.77 11.06
CA LYS A 247 -102.19 14.72 11.79
C LYS A 247 -101.29 13.91 10.84
N GLU A 248 -101.76 13.65 9.62
CA GLU A 248 -100.97 13.01 8.57
C GLU A 248 -99.84 13.91 8.06
N ALA A 249 -100.09 15.22 7.87
CA ALA A 249 -99.04 16.15 7.43
C ALA A 249 -97.87 16.26 8.42
N LEU A 250 -98.16 16.30 9.72
CA LEU A 250 -97.13 16.32 10.77
C LEU A 250 -96.37 14.99 10.88
N ALA A 251 -97.05 13.86 10.69
CA ALA A 251 -96.40 12.55 10.65
C ALA A 251 -95.45 12.40 9.45
N ILE A 252 -95.80 12.96 8.30
CA ILE A 252 -94.96 12.93 7.08
C ILE A 252 -93.72 13.82 7.23
N GLU A 253 -93.83 15.01 7.83
CA GLU A 253 -92.66 15.83 8.12
C GLU A 253 -91.73 15.19 9.17
N GLU A 254 -92.29 14.60 10.21
CA GLU A 254 -91.51 13.92 11.24
C GLU A 254 -90.79 12.67 10.69
N GLN A 255 -91.39 11.99 9.71
CA GLN A 255 -90.74 10.90 8.97
C GLN A 255 -89.59 11.40 8.09
N LYS A 256 -89.79 12.51 7.36
CA LYS A 256 -88.75 13.10 6.50
C LYS A 256 -87.55 13.62 7.30
N ILE A 257 -87.78 14.18 8.49
CA ILE A 257 -86.71 14.61 9.38
C ILE A 257 -85.92 13.39 9.89
N LYS A 258 -86.61 12.29 10.23
CA LYS A 258 -85.93 11.02 10.60
C LYS A 258 -85.12 10.43 9.45
N ASP A 259 -85.64 10.47 8.23
CA ASP A 259 -84.93 9.95 7.06
C ASP A 259 -83.70 10.81 6.70
N ALA A 260 -83.82 12.14 6.82
CA ALA A 260 -82.68 13.05 6.67
C ALA A 260 -81.63 12.88 7.78
N GLU A 261 -82.04 12.66 9.03
CA GLU A 261 -81.12 12.33 10.13
C GLU A 261 -80.41 10.98 9.91
N ASN A 262 -81.10 9.99 9.35
CA ASN A 262 -80.50 8.69 9.04
C ASN A 262 -79.49 8.80 7.88
N GLN A 263 -79.81 9.57 6.84
CA GLN A 263 -78.86 9.84 5.75
C GLN A 263 -77.63 10.62 6.23
N TYR A 264 -77.82 11.61 7.11
CA TYR A 264 -76.70 12.35 7.70
C TYR A 264 -75.81 11.43 8.55
N LYS A 265 -76.39 10.52 9.33
CA LYS A 265 -75.64 9.49 10.08
C LYS A 265 -74.86 8.56 9.15
N GLU A 266 -75.39 8.22 7.98
CA GLU A 266 -74.71 7.34 7.03
C GLU A 266 -73.54 8.04 6.33
N ILE A 267 -73.68 9.33 5.99
CA ILE A 267 -72.59 10.15 5.45
C ILE A 267 -71.48 10.34 6.49
N VAL A 268 -71.84 10.61 7.75
CA VAL A 268 -70.85 10.70 8.85
C VAL A 268 -70.10 9.38 9.01
N LYS A 269 -70.80 8.24 8.93
CA LYS A 269 -70.18 6.92 9.03
C LYS A 269 -69.24 6.60 7.85
N GLN A 270 -69.55 7.08 6.64
CA GLN A 270 -68.66 6.95 5.49
C GLN A 270 -67.43 7.86 5.59
N ALA A 271 -67.60 9.09 6.09
CA ALA A 271 -66.48 9.99 6.36
C ALA A 271 -65.56 9.43 7.46
N GLU A 272 -66.12 8.77 8.49
CA GLU A 272 -65.36 8.04 9.51
C GLU A 272 -64.55 6.89 8.90
N GLY A 273 -65.12 6.11 7.98
CA GLY A 273 -64.39 5.02 7.30
C GLY A 273 -63.19 5.51 6.45
N VAL A 274 -63.35 6.62 5.72
CA VAL A 274 -62.24 7.24 4.97
C VAL A 274 -61.17 7.79 5.91
N ALA A 275 -61.57 8.35 7.06
CA ALA A 275 -60.62 8.79 8.08
C ALA A 275 -59.83 7.60 8.67
N GLU A 276 -60.47 6.46 8.90
CA GLU A 276 -59.82 5.22 9.36
C GLU A 276 -58.80 4.67 8.35
N GLU A 277 -59.11 4.70 7.05
CA GLU A 277 -58.17 4.28 5.99
C GLU A 277 -56.94 5.19 5.88
N ILE A 278 -57.15 6.51 5.93
CA ILE A 278 -56.04 7.48 5.96
C ILE A 278 -55.17 7.23 7.19
N GLU A 279 -55.78 6.94 8.34
CA GLU A 279 -55.06 6.64 9.57
C GLU A 279 -54.30 5.31 9.49
N ALA A 280 -54.86 4.28 8.84
CA ALA A 280 -54.20 3.00 8.60
C ALA A 280 -52.98 3.14 7.68
N THR A 281 -53.12 3.91 6.60
CA THR A 281 -52.03 4.18 5.65
C THR A 281 -50.91 4.97 6.32
N ARG A 282 -51.28 5.96 7.16
CA ARG A 282 -50.31 6.71 7.96
C ARG A 282 -49.60 5.81 8.97
N LYS A 283 -50.29 4.90 9.66
CA LYS A 283 -49.68 3.92 10.58
C LYS A 283 -48.72 2.96 9.86
N GLN A 284 -48.99 2.60 8.61
CA GLN A 284 -48.08 1.77 7.83
C GLN A 284 -46.81 2.54 7.41
N ALA A 285 -46.95 3.77 6.93
CA ALA A 285 -45.81 4.64 6.63
C ALA A 285 -44.97 4.95 7.88
N GLU A 286 -45.61 5.16 9.03
CA GLU A 286 -44.92 5.34 10.32
C GLU A 286 -44.14 4.06 10.74
N LYS A 287 -44.66 2.86 10.45
CA LYS A 287 -43.93 1.59 10.68
C LYS A 287 -42.71 1.45 9.76
N GLU A 288 -42.85 1.72 8.47
CA GLU A 288 -41.72 1.64 7.53
C GLU A 288 -40.63 2.67 7.86
N LEU A 289 -41.03 3.90 8.17
CA LEU A 289 -40.10 4.92 8.64
C LEU A 289 -39.41 4.51 9.95
N SER A 290 -40.12 3.85 10.86
CA SER A 290 -39.52 3.34 12.11
C SER A 290 -38.46 2.25 11.88
N LEU A 291 -38.63 1.40 10.85
CA LEU A 291 -37.63 0.39 10.48
C LEU A 291 -36.37 1.04 9.92
N TYR A 292 -36.50 2.03 9.04
CA TYR A 292 -35.35 2.78 8.53
C TYR A 292 -34.63 3.57 9.62
N ILE A 293 -35.37 4.13 10.59
CA ILE A 293 -34.77 4.80 11.75
C ILE A 293 -34.00 3.80 12.63
N GLU A 294 -34.52 2.59 12.85
CA GLU A 294 -33.83 1.54 13.62
C GLU A 294 -32.58 1.03 12.90
N GLU A 295 -32.63 0.87 11.58
CA GLU A 295 -31.48 0.45 10.77
C GLU A 295 -30.39 1.54 10.74
N ALA A 296 -30.78 2.81 10.59
CA ALA A 296 -29.87 3.95 10.70
C ALA A 296 -29.25 4.06 12.11
N LYS A 297 -30.03 3.81 13.17
CA LYS A 297 -29.50 3.76 14.54
C LYS A 297 -28.50 2.62 14.75
N LYS A 298 -28.72 1.45 14.13
CA LYS A 298 -27.75 0.35 14.19
C LYS A 298 -26.46 0.70 13.49
N ALA A 299 -26.52 1.29 12.30
CA ALA A 299 -25.35 1.76 11.58
C ALA A 299 -24.57 2.82 12.38
N ILE A 300 -25.27 3.77 13.01
CA ILE A 300 -24.66 4.78 13.89
C ILE A 300 -24.02 4.11 15.12
N ALA A 301 -24.71 3.16 15.76
CA ALA A 301 -24.17 2.44 16.92
C ALA A 301 -22.93 1.59 16.57
N GLU A 302 -22.87 1.01 15.37
CA GLU A 302 -21.68 0.29 14.89
C GLU A 302 -20.52 1.25 14.62
N THR A 303 -20.78 2.44 14.07
CA THR A 303 -19.75 3.47 13.89
C THR A 303 -19.26 4.04 15.22
N ASP A 304 -20.15 4.24 16.19
CA ASP A 304 -19.79 4.70 17.53
C ASP A 304 -18.93 3.64 18.25
N LYS A 305 -19.29 2.36 18.12
CA LYS A 305 -18.49 1.26 18.67
C LYS A 305 -17.10 1.18 18.03
N ALA A 306 -17.01 1.38 16.72
CA ALA A 306 -15.71 1.42 16.03
C ALA A 306 -14.87 2.64 16.48
N ALA A 307 -15.49 3.78 16.76
CA ALA A 307 -14.83 4.95 17.32
C ALA A 307 -14.35 4.69 18.77
N GLU A 308 -15.17 4.05 19.60
CA GLU A 308 -14.79 3.64 20.97
C GLU A 308 -13.63 2.64 20.96
N ASP A 309 -13.66 1.63 20.08
CA ASP A 309 -12.57 0.66 19.93
C ASP A 309 -11.27 1.34 19.48
N ARG A 310 -11.35 2.30 18.55
CA ARG A 310 -10.19 3.09 18.10
C ARG A 310 -9.63 3.94 19.25
N ASP A 311 -10.49 4.60 20.02
CA ASP A 311 -10.06 5.44 21.14
C ASP A 311 -9.47 4.58 22.27
N ARG A 312 -10.02 3.38 22.53
CA ARG A 312 -9.44 2.40 23.45
C ARG A 312 -8.04 1.98 23.02
N LEU A 313 -7.86 1.59 21.74
CA LEU A 313 -6.55 1.22 21.20
C LEU A 313 -5.54 2.37 21.26
N SER A 314 -5.99 3.61 21.05
CA SER A 314 -5.15 4.79 21.22
C SER A 314 -4.70 4.99 22.68
N GLU A 315 -5.58 4.79 23.66
CA GLU A 315 -5.20 4.88 25.08
C GLU A 315 -4.29 3.72 25.51
N GLU A 316 -4.52 2.50 25.03
CA GLU A 316 -3.61 1.35 25.24
C GLU A 316 -2.22 1.64 24.66
N ALA A 317 -2.14 2.21 23.46
CA ALA A 317 -0.87 2.60 22.85
C ALA A 317 -0.13 3.69 23.66
N LYS A 318 -0.87 4.65 24.24
CA LYS A 318 -0.28 5.67 25.14
C LYS A 318 0.21 5.04 26.44
N ALA A 319 -0.55 4.12 27.03
CA ALA A 319 -0.19 3.41 28.25
C ALA A 319 1.10 2.58 28.05
N LEU A 320 1.17 1.80 26.97
CA LEU A 320 2.38 1.03 26.61
C LEU A 320 3.59 1.94 26.38
N LYS A 321 3.39 3.10 25.75
CA LYS A 321 4.47 4.08 25.57
C LYS A 321 4.97 4.65 26.89
N ALA A 322 4.07 4.94 27.82
CA ALA A 322 4.44 5.41 29.16
C ALA A 322 5.17 4.33 29.97
N GLU A 323 4.74 3.07 29.86
CA GLU A 323 5.41 1.92 30.48
C GLU A 323 6.83 1.70 29.92
N LEU A 324 7.01 1.84 28.60
CA LEU A 324 8.34 1.81 27.97
C LEU A 324 9.25 2.95 28.45
N GLU A 325 8.71 4.16 28.66
CA GLU A 325 9.48 5.28 29.20
C GLU A 325 9.83 5.08 30.69
N ALA A 326 8.94 4.49 31.47
CA ALA A 326 9.20 4.11 32.87
C ALA A 326 10.32 3.06 32.96
N LEU A 327 10.23 1.98 32.17
CA LEU A 327 11.27 0.95 32.12
C LEU A 327 12.63 1.49 31.67
N ARG A 328 12.66 2.42 30.71
CA ARG A 328 13.91 3.10 30.31
C ARG A 328 14.51 3.93 31.44
N THR A 329 13.66 4.58 32.24
CA THR A 329 14.10 5.36 33.40
C THR A 329 14.67 4.44 34.48
N GLU A 330 13.99 3.34 34.78
CA GLU A 330 14.44 2.32 35.74
C GLU A 330 15.77 1.68 35.32
N ILE A 331 15.93 1.32 34.04
CA ILE A 331 17.22 0.84 33.50
C ILE A 331 18.32 1.89 33.67
N GLY A 332 17.99 3.18 33.48
CA GLY A 332 18.92 4.29 33.69
C GLY A 332 19.34 4.44 35.16
N GLU A 333 18.43 4.26 36.10
CA GLU A 333 18.71 4.31 37.55
C GLU A 333 19.51 3.09 38.00
N ASN A 334 19.16 1.90 37.53
CA ASN A 334 19.90 0.66 37.82
C ASN A 334 21.35 0.73 37.29
N ARG A 335 21.58 1.35 36.14
CA ARG A 335 22.95 1.62 35.66
C ARG A 335 23.73 2.56 36.57
N LYS A 336 23.11 3.65 37.05
CA LYS A 336 23.76 4.57 38.00
C LYS A 336 24.07 3.88 39.33
N SER A 337 23.15 3.05 39.83
CA SER A 337 23.35 2.26 41.04
C SER A 337 24.51 1.28 40.86
N LYS A 338 24.58 0.58 39.72
CA LYS A 338 25.71 -0.28 39.37
C LYS A 338 27.03 0.49 39.34
N ASP A 339 27.08 1.63 38.65
CA ASP A 339 28.29 2.46 38.56
C ASP A 339 28.74 2.97 39.94
N GLN A 340 27.79 3.20 40.86
CA GLN A 340 28.08 3.60 42.23
C GLN A 340 28.61 2.43 43.07
N LEU A 341 28.00 1.25 42.95
CA LEU A 341 28.48 0.03 43.62
C LEU A 341 29.87 -0.39 43.12
N GLU A 342 30.17 -0.23 41.83
CA GLU A 342 31.52 -0.47 41.29
C GLU A 342 32.55 0.50 41.88
N LYS A 343 32.21 1.79 42.03
CA LYS A 343 33.08 2.77 42.70
C LYS A 343 33.28 2.44 44.18
N GLU A 344 32.23 2.08 44.90
CA GLU A 344 32.33 1.69 46.31
C GLU A 344 33.17 0.41 46.47
N ALA A 345 33.02 -0.57 45.57
CA ALA A 345 33.85 -1.77 45.56
C ALA A 345 35.33 -1.45 45.30
N ASP A 346 35.62 -0.53 44.37
CA ASP A 346 36.99 -0.07 44.10
C ASP A 346 37.60 0.68 45.29
N GLU A 347 36.81 1.51 46.00
CA GLU A 347 37.23 2.21 47.22
C GLU A 347 37.50 1.25 48.38
N ILE A 348 36.66 0.23 48.56
CA ILE A 348 36.87 -0.83 49.56
C ILE A 348 38.15 -1.61 49.22
N LEU A 349 38.36 -1.98 47.96
CA LEU A 349 39.58 -2.66 47.52
C LEU A 349 40.84 -1.81 47.72
N ALA A 350 40.76 -0.50 47.46
CA ALA A 350 41.85 0.42 47.71
C ALA A 350 42.16 0.54 49.22
N SER A 351 41.13 0.68 50.04
CA SER A 351 41.24 0.76 51.51
C SER A 351 41.80 -0.53 52.10
N ALA A 352 41.36 -1.69 51.62
CA ALA A 352 41.87 -2.99 52.05
C ALA A 352 43.36 -3.18 51.66
N LYS A 353 43.77 -2.74 50.47
CA LYS A 353 45.18 -2.73 50.06
C LYS A 353 46.01 -1.81 50.96
N GLN A 354 45.50 -0.63 51.30
CA GLN A 354 46.18 0.29 52.20
C GLN A 354 46.33 -0.31 53.61
N ALA A 355 45.24 -0.85 54.18
CA ALA A 355 45.26 -1.50 55.49
C ALA A 355 46.26 -2.67 55.53
N LYS A 356 46.33 -3.47 54.46
CA LYS A 356 47.35 -4.52 54.33
C LYS A 356 48.77 -3.94 54.35
N THR A 357 49.05 -2.89 53.58
CA THR A 357 50.37 -2.26 53.58
C THR A 357 50.74 -1.61 54.91
N GLU A 358 49.76 -1.11 55.66
CA GLU A 358 49.99 -0.57 57.02
C GLU A 358 50.24 -1.69 58.03
N ALA A 359 49.48 -2.79 57.96
CA ALA A 359 49.70 -3.98 58.78
C ALA A 359 51.07 -4.62 58.51
N ASP A 360 51.49 -4.71 57.24
CA ASP A 360 52.81 -5.23 56.86
C ASP A 360 53.93 -4.33 57.42
N LYS A 361 53.77 -3.00 57.36
CA LYS A 361 54.73 -2.05 57.96
C LYS A 361 54.79 -2.15 59.49
N GLU A 362 53.63 -2.31 60.14
CA GLU A 362 53.57 -2.46 61.60
C GLU A 362 54.21 -3.78 62.03
N ALA A 363 53.97 -4.87 61.29
CA ALA A 363 54.62 -6.16 61.50
C ALA A 363 56.14 -6.06 61.31
N GLU A 364 56.62 -5.35 60.27
CA GLU A 364 58.04 -5.07 60.07
C GLU A 364 58.65 -4.27 61.23
N LYS A 365 57.95 -3.26 61.75
CA LYS A 365 58.39 -2.52 62.95
C LYS A 365 58.46 -3.43 64.17
N ILE A 366 57.46 -4.27 64.40
CA ILE A 366 57.46 -5.21 65.54
C ILE A 366 58.62 -6.20 65.42
N ILE A 367 58.89 -6.74 64.23
CA ILE A 367 60.03 -7.62 63.98
C ILE A 367 61.35 -6.87 64.18
N ALA A 368 61.46 -5.62 63.73
CA ALA A 368 62.64 -4.79 63.93
C ALA A 368 62.91 -4.52 65.42
N THR A 369 61.88 -4.09 66.17
CA THR A 369 61.97 -3.84 67.61
C THR A 369 62.27 -5.13 68.38
N ALA A 370 61.65 -6.26 67.99
CA ALA A 370 61.93 -7.56 68.58
C ALA A 370 63.40 -7.96 68.34
N ASN A 371 63.90 -7.84 67.11
CA ASN A 371 65.30 -8.13 66.79
C ASN A 371 66.27 -7.21 67.53
N GLU A 372 65.93 -5.92 67.67
CA GLU A 372 66.73 -4.96 68.43
C GLU A 372 66.77 -5.33 69.92
N SER A 373 65.62 -5.67 70.52
CA SER A 373 65.55 -6.12 71.92
C SER A 373 66.27 -7.46 72.16
N VAL A 374 66.25 -8.37 71.18
CA VAL A 374 67.02 -9.63 71.23
C VAL A 374 68.51 -9.37 71.10
N GLU A 375 68.93 -8.46 70.23
CA GLU A 375 70.34 -8.09 70.07
C GLU A 375 70.86 -7.33 71.30
N GLU A 376 70.02 -6.52 71.93
CA GLU A 376 70.33 -5.79 73.16
C GLU A 376 70.41 -6.74 74.37
N ALA A 377 69.48 -7.70 74.48
CA ALA A 377 69.53 -8.79 75.44
C ALA A 377 70.76 -9.69 75.22
N ARG A 378 71.15 -9.94 73.96
CA ARG A 378 72.35 -10.69 73.62
C ARG A 378 73.62 -9.93 74.03
N LYS A 379 73.70 -8.62 73.78
CA LYS A 379 74.82 -7.77 74.24
C LYS A 379 74.89 -7.68 75.76
N GLN A 380 73.76 -7.59 76.44
CA GLN A 380 73.71 -7.63 77.91
C GLN A 380 74.14 -9.01 78.43
N ALA A 381 73.71 -10.11 77.81
CA ALA A 381 74.15 -11.45 78.17
C ALA A 381 75.66 -11.66 77.89
N GLU A 382 76.19 -11.14 76.78
CA GLU A 382 77.63 -11.16 76.47
C GLU A 382 78.43 -10.31 77.47
N SER A 383 77.93 -9.12 77.84
CA SER A 383 78.51 -8.25 78.88
C SER A 383 78.48 -8.92 80.24
N ILE A 384 77.38 -9.57 80.63
CA ILE A 384 77.27 -10.30 81.90
C ILE A 384 78.18 -11.53 81.87
N LEU A 385 78.32 -12.23 80.74
CA LEU A 385 79.24 -13.37 80.61
C LEU A 385 80.70 -12.95 80.63
N THR A 386 81.06 -11.80 80.04
CA THR A 386 82.44 -11.26 80.13
C THR A 386 82.73 -10.67 81.50
N GLU A 387 81.79 -9.97 82.12
CA GLU A 387 81.95 -9.38 83.45
C GLU A 387 81.89 -10.45 84.56
N ALA A 388 81.12 -11.53 84.39
CA ALA A 388 81.16 -12.70 85.27
C ALA A 388 82.44 -13.52 85.05
N ALA A 389 82.93 -13.65 83.81
CA ALA A 389 84.22 -14.30 83.55
C ALA A 389 85.41 -13.50 84.11
N GLU A 390 85.34 -12.16 84.15
CA GLU A 390 86.39 -11.30 84.73
C GLU A 390 86.28 -11.08 86.25
N LYS A 391 85.09 -11.21 86.87
CA LYS A 391 84.92 -11.03 88.33
C LYS A 391 84.90 -12.33 89.14
N VAL A 392 84.75 -13.50 88.52
CA VAL A 392 84.88 -14.81 89.21
C VAL A 392 86.34 -15.12 89.61
N THR A 393 87.32 -14.33 89.17
CA THR A 393 88.70 -14.42 89.66
C THR A 393 89.02 -13.60 90.91
N GLU A 394 88.09 -12.82 91.50
CA GLU A 394 88.50 -11.89 92.57
C GLU A 394 87.44 -11.44 93.61
N ALA A 395 86.55 -12.33 94.11
CA ALA A 395 85.97 -12.19 95.48
C ALA A 395 84.99 -13.32 95.84
N GLU A 396 85.52 -14.47 96.25
CA GLU A 396 84.80 -15.35 97.16
C GLU A 396 84.75 -14.70 98.56
N THR A 397 83.58 -14.76 99.21
CA THR A 397 83.35 -14.76 100.68
C THR A 397 82.61 -13.61 101.42
N GLU A 398 81.96 -12.60 100.81
CA GLU A 398 81.15 -11.67 101.64
C GLU A 398 79.82 -11.11 101.05
N ALA A 399 79.28 -11.66 99.96
CA ALA A 399 78.05 -11.11 99.33
C ALA A 399 76.78 -12.00 99.46
N THR A 400 76.73 -12.97 100.37
CA THR A 400 75.57 -13.87 100.51
C THR A 400 74.31 -13.21 101.13
N GLY A 401 74.42 -12.00 101.69
CA GLY A 401 73.26 -11.24 102.21
C GLY A 401 72.60 -10.28 101.20
N ILE A 402 73.36 -9.80 100.20
CA ILE A 402 72.84 -8.90 99.15
C ILE A 402 72.20 -9.71 98.01
N ILE A 403 72.68 -10.94 97.77
CA ILE A 403 72.14 -11.85 96.76
C ILE A 403 70.65 -12.20 97.03
N SER A 404 70.20 -12.36 98.29
CA SER A 404 68.79 -12.73 98.51
C SER A 404 67.82 -11.58 98.26
N SER A 405 68.18 -10.34 98.62
CA SER A 405 67.32 -9.18 98.41
C SER A 405 67.31 -8.69 96.96
N ALA A 406 68.45 -8.80 96.25
CA ALA A 406 68.51 -8.58 94.82
C ALA A 406 67.73 -9.66 94.04
N ASN A 407 67.84 -10.93 94.43
CA ASN A 407 67.08 -12.02 93.80
C ASN A 407 65.57 -11.90 94.04
N GLU A 408 65.10 -11.39 95.19
CA GLU A 408 63.67 -11.15 95.40
C GLU A 408 63.13 -9.98 94.56
N ILE A 409 63.92 -8.93 94.34
CA ILE A 409 63.50 -7.82 93.46
C ILE A 409 63.53 -8.25 91.99
N VAL A 410 64.57 -8.96 91.55
CA VAL A 410 64.68 -9.50 90.19
C VAL A 410 63.57 -10.51 89.93
N ALA A 411 63.32 -11.46 90.84
CA ALA A 411 62.23 -12.42 90.68
C ALA A 411 60.84 -11.76 90.66
N ARG A 412 60.64 -10.67 91.41
CA ARG A 412 59.37 -9.91 91.37
C ARG A 412 59.23 -9.09 90.09
N ALA A 413 60.32 -8.55 89.55
CA ALA A 413 60.35 -7.83 88.27
C ALA A 413 60.20 -8.77 87.06
N GLU A 414 60.86 -9.93 87.06
CA GLU A 414 60.70 -10.99 86.07
C GLU A 414 59.27 -11.50 86.06
N LYS A 415 58.69 -11.78 87.24
CA LYS A 415 57.30 -12.21 87.33
C LYS A 415 56.32 -11.15 86.82
N GLN A 416 56.55 -9.87 87.10
CA GLN A 416 55.72 -8.79 86.55
C GLN A 416 55.92 -8.62 85.03
N ALA A 417 57.14 -8.79 84.52
CA ALA A 417 57.41 -8.75 83.09
C ALA A 417 56.76 -9.95 82.36
N GLU A 418 56.82 -11.15 82.93
CA GLU A 418 56.13 -12.34 82.43
C GLU A 418 54.60 -12.15 82.46
N GLU A 419 54.03 -11.60 83.53
CA GLU A 419 52.60 -11.30 83.61
C GLU A 419 52.18 -10.26 82.55
N ILE A 420 52.97 -9.21 82.33
CA ILE A 420 52.69 -8.19 81.28
C ILE A 420 52.82 -8.78 79.87
N VAL A 421 53.85 -9.60 79.61
CA VAL A 421 54.02 -10.26 78.31
C VAL A 421 52.88 -11.24 78.05
N ALA A 422 52.50 -12.04 79.05
CA ALA A 422 51.38 -12.98 78.93
C ALA A 422 50.03 -12.25 78.73
N GLU A 423 49.82 -11.11 79.40
CA GLU A 423 48.62 -10.29 79.23
C GLU A 423 48.60 -9.61 77.85
N ALA A 424 49.74 -9.14 77.35
CA ALA A 424 49.89 -8.57 76.00
C ALA A 424 49.70 -9.62 74.90
N GLU A 425 50.24 -10.83 75.09
CA GLU A 425 50.02 -11.97 74.17
C GLU A 425 48.55 -12.40 74.17
N SER A 426 47.92 -12.50 75.35
CA SER A 426 46.49 -12.80 75.45
C SER A 426 45.62 -11.72 74.80
N ALA A 427 45.96 -10.44 74.96
CA ALA A 427 45.27 -9.34 74.30
C ALA A 427 45.47 -9.38 72.77
N ARG A 428 46.68 -9.68 72.29
CA ARG A 428 46.98 -9.84 70.86
C ARG A 428 46.20 -11.00 70.26
N ASP A 429 46.13 -12.13 70.95
CA ASP A 429 45.43 -13.32 70.47
C ASP A 429 43.91 -13.07 70.42
N LYS A 430 43.33 -12.36 71.39
CA LYS A 430 41.91 -11.92 71.34
C LYS A 430 41.64 -10.95 70.20
N ILE A 431 42.49 -9.93 70.01
CA ILE A 431 42.34 -8.98 68.88
C ILE A 431 42.45 -9.72 67.55
N ARG A 432 43.35 -10.70 67.46
CA ARG A 432 43.50 -11.54 66.27
C ARG A 432 42.27 -12.41 66.02
N GLU A 433 41.73 -13.05 67.05
CA GLU A 433 40.51 -13.87 66.96
C GLU A 433 39.31 -13.02 66.54
N GLU A 434 39.12 -11.85 67.15
CA GLU A 434 38.07 -10.90 66.77
C GLU A 434 38.26 -10.38 65.33
N ALA A 435 39.50 -10.09 64.92
CA ALA A 435 39.79 -9.67 63.53
C ALA A 435 39.55 -10.80 62.52
N GLU A 436 39.89 -12.04 62.87
CA GLU A 436 39.61 -13.22 62.04
C GLU A 436 38.10 -13.49 61.94
N GLU A 437 37.33 -13.32 63.02
CA GLU A 437 35.86 -13.43 63.02
C GLU A 437 35.20 -12.33 62.18
N VAL A 438 35.65 -11.08 62.31
CA VAL A 438 35.17 -9.96 61.49
C VAL A 438 35.50 -10.17 60.01
N LEU A 439 36.69 -10.66 59.68
CA LEU A 439 37.06 -11.00 58.30
C LEU A 439 36.22 -12.16 57.76
N ALA A 440 35.96 -13.19 58.57
CA ALA A 440 35.11 -14.31 58.18
C ALA A 440 33.68 -13.84 57.89
N SER A 441 33.10 -13.03 58.78
CA SER A 441 31.75 -12.45 58.61
C SER A 441 31.68 -11.51 57.39
N ALA A 442 32.69 -10.66 57.18
CA ALA A 442 32.75 -9.79 56.00
C ALA A 442 32.86 -10.60 54.69
N ASN A 443 33.63 -11.69 54.68
CA ASN A 443 33.72 -12.58 53.53
C ASN A 443 32.41 -13.34 53.28
N GLU A 444 31.69 -13.73 54.33
CA GLU A 444 30.37 -14.36 54.20
C GLU A 444 29.33 -13.39 53.63
N VAL A 445 29.28 -12.15 54.13
CA VAL A 445 28.40 -11.10 53.58
C VAL A 445 28.76 -10.79 52.13
N LYS A 446 30.07 -10.72 51.80
CA LYS A 446 30.53 -10.55 50.43
C LYS A 446 30.08 -11.71 49.53
N ALA A 447 30.28 -12.95 49.97
CA ALA A 447 29.88 -14.13 49.21
C ALA A 447 28.35 -14.20 49.04
N GLN A 448 27.57 -13.76 50.04
CA GLN A 448 26.12 -13.68 49.94
C GLN A 448 25.68 -12.58 48.95
N ALA A 449 26.30 -11.40 49.01
CA ALA A 449 26.04 -10.31 48.07
C ALA A 449 26.43 -10.68 46.63
N GLU A 450 27.54 -11.40 46.44
CA GLU A 450 27.96 -11.92 45.14
C GLU A 450 26.94 -12.93 44.59
N ARG A 451 26.46 -13.88 45.41
CA ARG A 451 25.41 -14.83 45.00
C ARG A 451 24.10 -14.13 44.62
N GLN A 452 23.67 -13.14 45.41
CA GLN A 452 22.44 -12.38 45.10
C GLN A 452 22.60 -11.52 43.84
N SER A 453 23.78 -10.92 43.65
CA SER A 453 24.11 -10.17 42.43
C SER A 453 24.13 -11.08 41.20
N GLU A 454 24.68 -12.29 41.32
CA GLU A 454 24.66 -13.30 40.27
C GLU A 454 23.24 -13.77 39.95
N GLU A 455 22.41 -14.07 40.95
CA GLU A 455 21.00 -14.46 40.77
C GLU A 455 20.16 -13.36 40.12
N ILE A 456 20.37 -12.10 40.51
CA ILE A 456 19.70 -10.95 39.88
C ILE A 456 20.20 -10.77 38.44
N ALA A 457 21.50 -10.94 38.20
CA ALA A 457 22.07 -10.83 36.86
C ALA A 457 21.57 -11.95 35.92
N THR A 458 21.48 -13.19 36.40
CA THR A 458 20.93 -14.30 35.61
C THR A 458 19.44 -14.09 35.35
N SER A 459 18.65 -13.73 36.36
CA SER A 459 17.22 -13.45 36.17
C SER A 459 16.96 -12.27 35.21
N ALA A 460 17.74 -11.19 35.31
CA ALA A 460 17.64 -10.06 34.40
C ALA A 460 18.04 -10.44 32.96
N ASN A 461 19.06 -11.29 32.79
CA ASN A 461 19.45 -11.79 31.47
C ASN A 461 18.39 -12.73 30.89
N GLU A 462 17.82 -13.63 31.68
CA GLU A 462 16.72 -14.52 31.24
C GLU A 462 15.47 -13.72 30.84
N LEU A 463 15.12 -12.68 31.59
CA LEU A 463 14.00 -11.79 31.23
C LEU A 463 14.31 -11.06 29.93
N LYS A 464 15.52 -10.50 29.80
CA LYS A 464 15.96 -9.82 28.57
C LYS A 464 15.93 -10.75 27.37
N GLU A 465 16.47 -11.97 27.48
CA GLU A 465 16.45 -12.96 26.40
C GLU A 465 15.03 -13.36 26.01
N ASN A 466 14.12 -13.53 26.99
CA ASN A 466 12.71 -13.80 26.71
C ASN A 466 12.02 -12.63 26.00
N THR A 467 12.20 -11.39 26.49
CA THR A 467 11.62 -10.20 25.84
C THR A 467 12.20 -9.97 24.44
N GLU A 468 13.50 -10.19 24.25
CA GLU A 468 14.12 -10.13 22.92
C GLU A 468 13.56 -11.22 21.99
N ARG A 469 13.32 -12.43 22.49
CA ARG A 469 12.70 -13.52 21.74
C ARG A 469 11.26 -13.20 21.34
N GLU A 470 10.43 -12.71 22.25
CA GLU A 470 9.05 -12.29 21.97
C GLU A 470 9.00 -11.11 20.98
N ALA A 471 9.89 -10.13 21.14
CA ALA A 471 10.00 -9.01 20.20
C ALA A 471 10.45 -9.47 18.80
N GLN A 472 11.36 -10.44 18.71
CA GLN A 472 11.76 -11.04 17.44
C GLN A 472 10.64 -11.87 16.81
N GLU A 473 9.86 -12.60 17.61
CA GLU A 473 8.70 -13.36 17.15
C GLU A 473 7.63 -12.42 16.58
N LEU A 474 7.27 -11.36 17.30
CA LEU A 474 6.33 -10.33 16.80
C LEU A 474 6.83 -9.63 15.53
N LEU A 475 8.13 -9.33 15.45
CA LEU A 475 8.72 -8.74 14.25
C LEU A 475 8.64 -9.72 13.07
N ARG A 476 8.91 -11.00 13.31
CA ARG A 476 8.83 -12.04 12.29
C ARG A 476 7.39 -12.23 11.80
N ASP A 477 6.43 -12.32 12.71
CA ASP A 477 5.00 -12.45 12.38
C ASP A 477 4.52 -11.23 11.59
N SER A 478 4.93 -10.02 11.99
CA SER A 478 4.64 -8.79 11.23
C SER A 478 5.27 -8.79 9.84
N GLN A 479 6.50 -9.29 9.69
CA GLN A 479 7.17 -9.44 8.40
C GLN A 479 6.52 -10.51 7.52
N GLU A 480 6.07 -11.62 8.10
CA GLU A 480 5.33 -12.68 7.41
C GLU A 480 3.98 -12.15 6.90
N GLN A 481 3.22 -11.43 7.73
CA GLN A 481 1.98 -10.75 7.32
C GLN A 481 2.22 -9.72 6.20
N LYS A 482 3.29 -8.93 6.31
CA LYS A 482 3.66 -7.97 5.27
C LYS A 482 3.98 -8.68 3.95
N ALA A 483 4.74 -9.77 3.99
CA ALA A 483 5.08 -10.55 2.80
C ALA A 483 3.86 -11.24 2.17
N GLU A 484 2.88 -11.64 2.97
CA GLU A 484 1.61 -12.19 2.49
C GLU A 484 0.76 -11.12 1.80
N LEU A 485 0.63 -9.94 2.41
CA LEU A 485 -0.05 -8.79 1.80
C LEU A 485 0.64 -8.33 0.50
N GLU A 486 1.98 -8.29 0.46
CA GLU A 486 2.73 -7.97 -0.76
C GLU A 486 2.46 -8.98 -1.88
N LYS A 487 2.39 -10.29 -1.57
CA LYS A 487 2.02 -11.33 -2.55
C LYS A 487 0.57 -11.18 -3.04
N GLU A 488 -0.37 -10.79 -2.18
CA GLU A 488 -1.77 -10.58 -2.55
C GLU A 488 -1.92 -9.35 -3.45
N ILE A 489 -1.21 -8.24 -3.12
CA ILE A 489 -1.14 -7.05 -3.97
C ILE A 489 -0.52 -7.38 -5.33
N GLU A 490 0.55 -8.17 -5.38
CA GLU A 490 1.17 -8.59 -6.64
C GLU A 490 0.20 -9.44 -7.48
N LYS A 491 -0.50 -10.40 -6.88
CA LYS A 491 -1.54 -11.19 -7.57
C LYS A 491 -2.62 -10.29 -8.15
N LEU A 492 -3.23 -9.42 -7.34
CA LEU A 492 -4.28 -8.51 -7.78
C LEU A 492 -3.78 -7.55 -8.87
N SER A 493 -2.55 -7.06 -8.78
CA SER A 493 -1.94 -6.22 -9.82
C SER A 493 -1.77 -6.98 -11.13
N THR A 494 -1.29 -8.22 -11.09
CA THR A 494 -1.13 -9.05 -12.30
C THR A 494 -2.48 -9.44 -12.92
N GLU A 495 -3.51 -9.67 -12.11
CA GLU A 495 -4.87 -9.91 -12.60
C GLU A 495 -5.47 -8.65 -13.23
N PHE A 496 -5.26 -7.48 -12.61
CA PHE A 496 -5.69 -6.20 -13.16
C PHE A 496 -5.00 -5.90 -14.50
N GLU A 497 -3.69 -6.12 -14.61
CA GLU A 497 -2.96 -5.96 -15.88
C GLU A 497 -3.46 -6.92 -16.97
N LYS A 498 -3.76 -8.18 -16.62
CA LYS A 498 -4.35 -9.13 -17.57
C LYS A 498 -5.74 -8.70 -18.04
N MET A 499 -6.59 -8.24 -17.12
CA MET A 499 -7.91 -7.70 -17.47
C MET A 499 -7.79 -6.46 -18.35
N LYS A 500 -6.83 -5.59 -18.07
CA LYS A 500 -6.54 -4.41 -18.89
C LYS A 500 -6.08 -4.81 -20.30
N MET A 501 -5.13 -5.73 -20.43
CA MET A 501 -4.68 -6.21 -21.74
C MET A 501 -5.80 -6.89 -22.52
N ALA A 502 -6.65 -7.69 -21.86
CA ALA A 502 -7.81 -8.31 -22.50
C ALA A 502 -8.81 -7.25 -23.01
N ALA A 503 -9.09 -6.22 -22.21
CA ALA A 503 -9.96 -5.11 -22.64
C ALA A 503 -9.33 -4.29 -23.78
N GLU A 504 -8.01 -4.06 -23.76
CA GLU A 504 -7.29 -3.41 -24.85
C GLU A 504 -7.30 -4.26 -26.14
N GLU A 505 -7.21 -5.58 -26.02
CA GLU A 505 -7.31 -6.50 -27.17
C GLU A 505 -8.74 -6.53 -27.74
N GLU A 506 -9.76 -6.62 -26.89
CA GLU A 506 -11.17 -6.56 -27.32
C GLU A 506 -11.50 -5.23 -28.00
N THR A 507 -11.06 -4.09 -27.42
CA THR A 507 -11.27 -2.77 -28.03
C THR A 507 -10.53 -2.63 -29.36
N ALA A 508 -9.33 -3.20 -29.49
CA ALA A 508 -8.60 -3.23 -30.76
C ALA A 508 -9.30 -4.11 -31.82
N GLN A 509 -9.84 -5.26 -31.43
CA GLN A 509 -10.61 -6.14 -32.32
C GLN A 509 -11.88 -5.44 -32.81
N ILE A 510 -12.66 -4.84 -31.91
CA ILE A 510 -13.87 -4.09 -32.26
C ILE A 510 -13.52 -2.91 -33.18
N ALA A 511 -12.43 -2.18 -32.91
CA ALA A 511 -11.99 -1.08 -33.77
C ALA A 511 -11.60 -1.57 -35.18
N ALA A 512 -10.94 -2.73 -35.29
CA ALA A 512 -10.60 -3.33 -36.58
C ALA A 512 -11.85 -3.80 -37.35
N GLU A 513 -12.83 -4.40 -36.67
CA GLU A 513 -14.12 -4.77 -37.27
C GLU A 513 -14.89 -3.53 -37.77
N LEU A 514 -14.83 -2.43 -37.02
CA LEU A 514 -15.45 -1.16 -37.39
C LEU A 514 -14.79 -0.54 -38.63
N GLU A 515 -13.46 -0.57 -38.72
CA GLU A 515 -12.71 -0.18 -39.93
C GLU A 515 -13.09 -1.04 -41.15
N GLN A 516 -13.19 -2.36 -40.98
CA GLN A 516 -13.63 -3.26 -42.05
C GLN A 516 -15.07 -2.96 -42.48
N ALA A 517 -15.98 -2.75 -41.54
CA ALA A 517 -17.36 -2.38 -41.84
C ALA A 517 -17.45 -1.06 -42.60
N LYS A 518 -16.66 -0.04 -42.21
CA LYS A 518 -16.56 1.22 -42.95
C LYS A 518 -16.04 1.04 -44.37
N ALA A 519 -15.01 0.21 -44.56
CA ALA A 519 -14.47 -0.08 -45.88
C ALA A 519 -15.52 -0.75 -46.79
N VAL A 520 -16.28 -1.72 -46.26
CA VAL A 520 -17.37 -2.38 -46.98
C VAL A 520 -18.49 -1.40 -47.35
N ILE A 521 -18.83 -0.46 -46.46
CA ILE A 521 -19.82 0.59 -46.76
C ILE A 521 -19.33 1.51 -47.86
N GLU A 522 -18.08 1.97 -47.83
CA GLU A 522 -17.53 2.84 -48.88
C GLU A 522 -17.42 2.11 -50.23
N GLU A 523 -17.02 0.84 -50.23
CA GLU A 523 -17.02 0.01 -51.44
C GLU A 523 -18.45 -0.17 -51.99
N SER A 524 -19.43 -0.41 -51.11
CA SER A 524 -20.85 -0.52 -51.50
C SER A 524 -21.40 0.80 -52.05
N LYS A 525 -21.04 1.94 -51.44
CA LYS A 525 -21.41 3.28 -51.94
C LYS A 525 -20.79 3.58 -53.30
N THR A 526 -19.56 3.14 -53.53
CA THR A 526 -18.88 3.29 -54.81
C THR A 526 -19.55 2.42 -55.87
N ALA A 527 -19.82 1.15 -55.56
CA ALA A 527 -20.56 0.25 -56.44
C ALA A 527 -21.96 0.76 -56.80
N MET A 528 -22.68 1.38 -55.85
CA MET A 528 -23.97 2.01 -56.14
C MET A 528 -23.85 3.21 -57.08
N LYS A 529 -22.82 4.04 -56.93
CA LYS A 529 -22.57 5.17 -57.85
C LYS A 529 -22.21 4.67 -59.24
N ASP A 530 -21.39 3.63 -59.34
CA ASP A 530 -21.03 3.03 -60.64
C ASP A 530 -22.28 2.43 -61.32
N ALA A 531 -23.13 1.73 -60.56
CA ALA A 531 -24.40 1.21 -61.07
C ALA A 531 -25.37 2.33 -61.49
N GLU A 532 -25.42 3.45 -60.77
CA GLU A 532 -26.23 4.62 -61.11
C GLU A 532 -25.72 5.29 -62.40
N VAL A 533 -24.41 5.46 -62.55
CA VAL A 533 -23.79 5.97 -63.78
C VAL A 533 -24.06 5.04 -64.96
N GLU A 534 -23.94 3.72 -64.78
CA GLU A 534 -24.28 2.74 -65.84
C GLU A 534 -25.76 2.82 -66.23
N ALA A 535 -26.66 2.96 -65.25
CA ALA A 535 -28.09 3.13 -65.51
C ALA A 535 -28.37 4.44 -66.27
N GLU A 536 -27.74 5.55 -65.90
CA GLU A 536 -27.86 6.83 -66.62
C GLU A 536 -27.35 6.75 -68.06
N ILE A 537 -26.20 6.10 -68.29
CA ILE A 537 -25.67 5.85 -69.64
C ILE A 537 -26.69 5.05 -70.45
N PHE A 538 -27.30 4.04 -69.84
CA PHE A 538 -28.27 3.18 -70.50
C PHE A 538 -29.56 3.92 -70.86
N ILE A 539 -30.08 4.76 -69.95
CA ILE A 539 -31.23 5.63 -70.19
C ILE A 539 -30.89 6.61 -71.32
N PHE A 540 -29.73 7.25 -71.28
CA PHE A 540 -29.28 8.18 -72.33
C PHE A 540 -29.16 7.50 -73.70
N GLU A 541 -28.63 6.27 -73.77
CA GLU A 541 -28.61 5.49 -75.01
C GLU A 541 -30.01 5.13 -75.52
N ALA A 542 -30.92 4.77 -74.62
CA ALA A 542 -32.31 4.49 -74.95
C ALA A 542 -33.02 5.73 -75.49
N GLU A 543 -32.84 6.90 -74.86
CA GLU A 543 -33.37 8.19 -75.32
C GLU A 543 -32.81 8.57 -76.69
N LYS A 544 -31.51 8.41 -76.91
CA LYS A 544 -30.87 8.66 -78.21
C LYS A 544 -31.46 7.77 -79.31
N ARG A 545 -31.74 6.50 -79.01
CA ARG A 545 -32.41 5.58 -79.95
C ARG A 545 -33.87 5.96 -80.18
N ALA A 546 -34.60 6.37 -79.14
CA ALA A 546 -35.97 6.85 -79.24
C ALA A 546 -36.08 8.14 -80.07
N LEU A 547 -35.11 9.06 -79.95
CA LEU A 547 -35.01 10.24 -80.80
C LEU A 547 -34.71 9.86 -82.26
N ALA A 548 -33.78 8.93 -82.50
CA ALA A 548 -33.51 8.43 -83.84
C ALA A 548 -34.75 7.77 -84.49
N LEU A 549 -35.59 7.08 -83.71
CA LEU A 549 -36.89 6.54 -84.14
C LEU A 549 -37.92 7.63 -84.47
N LYS A 550 -37.84 8.78 -83.80
CA LYS A 550 -38.71 9.93 -84.06
C LYS A 550 -38.33 10.64 -85.36
N GLU A 551 -37.04 10.67 -85.68
CA GLU A 551 -36.51 11.31 -86.90
C GLU A 551 -36.57 10.40 -88.13
N ALA A 552 -36.44 9.07 -87.95
CA ALA A 552 -36.56 8.12 -89.03
C ALA A 552 -38.02 7.64 -89.17
N ALA A 553 -38.73 8.12 -90.19
CA ALA A 553 -40.03 7.59 -90.60
C ALA A 553 -39.86 6.13 -91.12
N LEU A 554 -39.77 5.17 -90.20
CA LEU A 554 -39.46 3.76 -90.50
C LEU A 554 -40.70 2.85 -90.52
N ASN A 555 -40.59 1.85 -91.38
CA ASN A 555 -41.55 0.81 -91.75
C ASN A 555 -41.93 -0.07 -90.54
N GLU A 556 -43.19 -0.55 -90.47
CA GLU A 556 -43.75 -1.24 -89.29
C GLU A 556 -42.94 -2.44 -88.76
N SER A 557 -42.12 -3.07 -89.61
CA SER A 557 -41.30 -4.22 -89.24
C SER A 557 -40.11 -3.89 -88.33
N GLU A 558 -39.52 -2.70 -88.41
CA GLU A 558 -38.38 -2.31 -87.56
C GLU A 558 -38.85 -1.76 -86.22
N ARG A 559 -40.05 -1.16 -86.18
CA ARG A 559 -40.72 -0.71 -84.96
C ARG A 559 -40.93 -1.87 -83.98
N GLY A 560 -41.34 -3.05 -84.46
CA GLY A 560 -41.55 -4.24 -83.61
C GLY A 560 -40.25 -4.81 -82.99
N ARG A 561 -39.12 -4.78 -83.71
CA ARG A 561 -37.82 -5.21 -83.16
C ARG A 561 -37.29 -4.24 -82.13
N MET A 562 -37.42 -2.94 -82.41
CA MET A 562 -37.00 -1.89 -81.47
C MET A 562 -37.88 -1.88 -80.22
N GLN A 563 -39.18 -2.13 -80.34
CA GLN A 563 -40.09 -2.23 -79.19
C GLN A 563 -39.70 -3.39 -78.26
N LYS A 564 -39.31 -4.54 -78.81
CA LYS A 564 -38.74 -5.63 -77.98
C LYS A 564 -37.45 -5.22 -77.27
N ILE A 565 -36.56 -4.50 -77.95
CA ILE A 565 -35.31 -4.02 -77.33
C ILE A 565 -35.60 -3.00 -76.21
N ILE A 566 -36.62 -2.16 -76.38
CA ILE A 566 -37.08 -1.22 -75.34
C ILE A 566 -37.66 -1.99 -74.16
N GLU A 567 -38.55 -2.96 -74.39
CA GLU A 567 -39.11 -3.81 -73.33
C GLU A 567 -38.01 -4.59 -72.57
N GLU A 568 -37.02 -5.15 -73.27
CA GLU A 568 -35.86 -5.81 -72.66
C GLU A 568 -35.00 -4.83 -71.83
N LYS A 569 -34.82 -3.60 -72.31
CA LYS A 569 -34.09 -2.55 -71.60
C LYS A 569 -34.87 -2.03 -70.38
N GLU A 570 -36.18 -1.88 -70.46
CA GLU A 570 -37.06 -1.51 -69.35
C GLU A 570 -37.06 -2.58 -68.26
N GLN A 571 -37.09 -3.88 -68.62
CA GLN A 571 -36.94 -4.98 -67.67
C GLN A 571 -35.58 -4.93 -66.96
N LEU A 572 -34.49 -4.66 -67.71
CA LEU A 572 -33.16 -4.53 -67.10
C LEU A 572 -33.08 -3.33 -66.13
N ILE A 573 -33.71 -2.20 -66.47
CA ILE A 573 -33.81 -1.03 -65.57
C ILE A 573 -34.59 -1.39 -64.30
N GLU A 574 -35.68 -2.14 -64.42
CA GLU A 574 -36.46 -2.60 -63.26
C GLU A 574 -35.64 -3.53 -62.36
N GLU A 575 -34.89 -4.48 -62.93
CA GLU A 575 -33.97 -5.35 -62.18
C GLU A 575 -32.87 -4.57 -61.47
N MET A 576 -32.22 -3.62 -62.16
CA MET A 576 -31.21 -2.74 -61.56
C MET A 576 -31.78 -1.86 -60.45
N SER A 577 -33.02 -1.38 -60.58
CA SER A 577 -33.70 -0.58 -59.55
C SER A 577 -33.98 -1.38 -58.28
N LYS A 578 -34.38 -2.65 -58.41
CA LYS A 578 -34.57 -3.56 -57.28
C LYS A 578 -33.25 -3.91 -56.60
N ALA A 579 -32.19 -4.14 -57.38
CA ALA A 579 -30.85 -4.35 -56.85
C ALA A 579 -30.32 -3.13 -56.09
N LYS A 580 -30.60 -1.90 -56.56
CA LYS A 580 -30.29 -0.66 -55.84
C LYS A 580 -31.04 -0.58 -54.51
N GLU A 581 -32.34 -0.85 -54.50
CA GLU A 581 -33.15 -0.81 -53.26
C GLU A 581 -32.68 -1.85 -52.22
N GLU A 582 -32.27 -3.05 -52.67
CA GLU A 582 -31.68 -4.08 -51.79
C GLU A 582 -30.31 -3.65 -51.24
N ALA A 583 -29.47 -3.02 -52.06
CA ALA A 583 -28.18 -2.49 -51.63
C ALA A 583 -28.34 -1.34 -50.61
N GLU A 584 -29.30 -0.43 -50.82
CA GLU A 584 -29.63 0.65 -49.89
C GLU A 584 -30.09 0.11 -48.53
N LYS A 585 -30.99 -0.90 -48.51
CA LYS A 585 -31.42 -1.56 -47.26
C LYS A 585 -30.26 -2.19 -46.51
N ARG A 586 -29.32 -2.81 -47.23
CA ARG A 586 -28.14 -3.45 -46.63
C ARG A 586 -27.17 -2.42 -46.05
N ILE A 587 -27.03 -1.26 -46.68
CA ILE A 587 -26.25 -0.15 -46.14
C ILE A 587 -26.90 0.41 -44.87
N GLU A 588 -28.22 0.61 -44.86
CA GLU A 588 -28.93 1.07 -43.66
C GLU A 588 -28.78 0.10 -42.47
N GLU A 589 -28.80 -1.21 -42.74
CA GLU A 589 -28.56 -2.23 -41.72
C GLU A 589 -27.11 -2.19 -41.17
N LEU A 590 -26.12 -2.04 -42.05
CA LEU A 590 -24.72 -1.89 -41.65
C LEU A 590 -24.47 -0.59 -40.86
N GLU A 591 -25.12 0.52 -41.23
CA GLU A 591 -25.04 1.79 -40.49
C GLU A 591 -25.60 1.64 -39.07
N LYS A 592 -26.73 0.92 -38.89
CA LYS A 592 -27.26 0.60 -37.55
C LYS A 592 -26.33 -0.29 -36.72
N GLN A 593 -25.66 -1.26 -37.36
CA GLN A 593 -24.67 -2.10 -36.68
C GLN A 593 -23.45 -1.26 -36.22
N ILE A 594 -23.00 -0.31 -37.03
CA ILE A 594 -21.92 0.61 -36.66
C ILE A 594 -22.33 1.50 -35.48
N GLU A 595 -23.54 2.06 -35.49
CA GLU A 595 -24.03 2.89 -34.38
C GLU A 595 -24.11 2.09 -33.07
N THR A 596 -24.57 0.82 -33.15
CA THR A 596 -24.60 -0.09 -32.00
C THR A 596 -23.20 -0.40 -31.48
N ALA A 597 -22.24 -0.67 -32.37
CA ALA A 597 -20.85 -0.92 -31.99
C ALA A 597 -20.18 0.33 -31.39
N GLN A 598 -20.47 1.53 -31.91
CA GLN A 598 -19.99 2.79 -31.35
C GLN A 598 -20.54 3.03 -29.95
N SER A 599 -21.83 2.81 -29.73
CA SER A 599 -22.44 2.89 -28.40
C SER A 599 -21.80 1.90 -27.41
N ALA A 600 -21.47 0.68 -27.86
CA ALA A 600 -20.80 -0.31 -27.02
C ALA A 600 -19.36 0.11 -26.67
N ILE A 601 -18.62 0.70 -27.61
CA ILE A 601 -17.28 1.28 -27.35
C ILE A 601 -17.38 2.41 -26.33
N ASP A 602 -18.34 3.32 -26.49
CA ASP A 602 -18.51 4.45 -25.56
C ASP A 602 -18.93 3.97 -24.17
N GLU A 603 -19.79 2.95 -24.06
CA GLU A 603 -20.15 2.35 -22.78
C GLU A 603 -18.96 1.64 -22.11
N LEU A 604 -18.15 0.89 -22.88
CA LEU A 604 -16.91 0.30 -22.39
C LEU A 604 -15.93 1.39 -21.93
N ARG A 605 -15.81 2.48 -22.68
CA ARG A 605 -14.96 3.62 -22.33
C ARG A 605 -15.42 4.29 -21.05
N VAL A 606 -16.71 4.56 -20.90
CA VAL A 606 -17.29 5.11 -19.66
C VAL A 606 -17.07 4.15 -18.49
N ARG A 607 -17.20 2.84 -18.70
CA ARG A 607 -16.94 1.83 -17.67
C ARG A 607 -15.47 1.75 -17.28
N THR A 608 -14.55 1.84 -18.24
CA THR A 608 -13.10 1.88 -17.98
C THR A 608 -12.70 3.19 -17.30
N GLU A 609 -13.25 4.33 -17.71
CA GLU A 609 -13.05 5.62 -17.03
C GLU A 609 -13.65 5.58 -15.61
N ALA A 610 -14.82 4.96 -15.41
CA ALA A 610 -15.43 4.77 -14.09
C ALA A 610 -14.58 3.86 -13.19
N LEU A 611 -13.98 2.80 -13.73
CA LEU A 611 -13.09 1.91 -12.97
C LEU A 611 -11.75 2.57 -12.61
N VAL A 612 -11.23 3.43 -13.48
CA VAL A 612 -10.04 4.26 -13.20
C VAL A 612 -10.35 5.34 -12.15
N VAL A 613 -11.59 5.84 -12.10
CA VAL A 613 -12.05 6.83 -11.11
C VAL A 613 -12.46 6.18 -9.79
N SER A 614 -12.98 4.95 -9.78
CA SER A 614 -13.42 4.27 -8.54
C SER A 614 -12.29 3.60 -7.76
N GLY A 615 -11.12 3.41 -8.35
CA GLY A 615 -9.93 2.84 -7.68
C GLY A 615 -9.10 3.83 -6.86
N GLY A 616 -9.42 5.13 -6.89
CA GLY A 616 -8.65 6.17 -6.21
C GLY A 616 -9.54 7.08 -5.37
N SER A 617 -9.65 6.76 -4.07
CA SER A 617 -9.85 7.70 -2.95
C SER A 617 -10.59 9.02 -3.24
N GLY A 618 -11.88 9.04 -2.93
CA GLY A 618 -12.62 10.12 -2.24
C GLY A 618 -12.44 11.58 -2.72
N SER A 619 -13.59 12.19 -3.05
CA SER A 619 -13.86 13.64 -3.17
C SER A 619 -13.72 14.26 -4.57
N SER A 620 -14.65 13.93 -5.47
CA SER A 620 -14.93 14.77 -6.65
C SER A 620 -16.13 15.70 -6.40
N GLY A 621 -16.03 16.55 -5.36
CA GLY A 621 -16.74 17.83 -5.35
C GLY A 621 -15.92 18.87 -6.12
N PRO A 622 -16.50 20.01 -6.54
CA PRO A 622 -15.71 21.14 -7.03
C PRO A 622 -14.61 21.46 -6.00
N MET A 623 -13.36 21.54 -6.45
CA MET A 623 -12.21 21.79 -5.56
C MET A 623 -11.85 23.28 -5.59
N GLU A 624 -11.58 23.85 -4.43
CA GLU A 624 -10.94 25.15 -4.30
C GLU A 624 -9.43 24.97 -4.34
N TYR A 625 -8.74 25.82 -5.10
CA TYR A 625 -7.28 25.83 -5.19
C TYR A 625 -6.73 27.15 -4.64
N GLU A 626 -5.65 27.06 -3.88
CA GLU A 626 -4.94 28.23 -3.37
C GLU A 626 -3.43 28.05 -3.53
N VAL A 627 -2.76 29.12 -3.96
CA VAL A 627 -1.33 29.11 -4.27
C VAL A 627 -0.59 29.93 -3.23
N GLU A 628 0.42 29.34 -2.61
CA GLU A 628 1.35 30.00 -1.70
C GLU A 628 2.74 30.04 -2.34
N ILE A 629 3.39 31.20 -2.27
CA ILE A 629 4.73 31.38 -2.83
C ILE A 629 5.69 31.60 -1.67
N VAL A 630 6.65 30.69 -1.53
CA VAL A 630 7.71 30.76 -0.54
C VAL A 630 8.99 31.19 -1.24
N ALA A 631 9.44 32.41 -0.96
CA ALA A 631 10.74 32.89 -1.45
C ALA A 631 11.87 32.02 -0.88
N HIS A 632 12.89 31.75 -1.69
CA HIS A 632 14.13 31.18 -1.18
C HIS A 632 14.82 32.16 -0.23
N THR A 633 15.73 31.64 0.60
CA THR A 633 16.57 32.48 1.45
C THR A 633 17.51 33.33 0.58
N GLU A 634 18.15 34.35 1.16
CA GLU A 634 19.17 35.15 0.45
C GLU A 634 20.34 34.29 -0.08
N ALA A 635 20.54 33.09 0.46
CA ALA A 635 21.52 32.11 -0.02
C ALA A 635 21.04 31.32 -1.27
N GLY A 636 19.79 31.50 -1.69
CA GLY A 636 19.14 30.73 -2.76
C GLY A 636 18.84 29.29 -2.34
N GLU A 637 18.62 29.05 -1.05
CA GLU A 637 18.17 27.77 -0.51
C GLU A 637 16.67 27.81 -0.21
N ILE A 638 16.00 26.67 -0.33
CA ILE A 638 14.59 26.55 0.00
C ILE A 638 14.39 26.82 1.50
N ASN A 639 13.52 27.79 1.83
CA ASN A 639 13.24 28.14 3.22
C ASN A 639 12.32 27.10 3.88
N ALA A 640 12.91 26.01 4.38
CA ALA A 640 12.20 24.87 4.98
C ALA A 640 11.31 25.26 6.16
N GLU A 641 11.72 26.26 6.96
CA GLU A 641 10.92 26.72 8.11
C GLU A 641 9.63 27.41 7.65
N VAL A 642 9.70 28.23 6.60
CA VAL A 642 8.52 28.88 6.01
C VAL A 642 7.62 27.86 5.35
N ILE A 643 8.16 26.86 4.64
CA ILE A 643 7.37 25.75 4.08
C ILE A 643 6.63 25.00 5.19
N ALA A 644 7.32 24.62 6.27
CA ALA A 644 6.70 23.91 7.39
C ALA A 644 5.59 24.73 8.06
N LYS A 645 5.80 26.05 8.24
CA LYS A 645 4.77 26.97 8.76
C LYS A 645 3.57 27.08 7.80
N THR A 646 3.81 27.19 6.50
CA THR A 646 2.75 27.26 5.48
C THR A 646 1.95 25.95 5.44
N LEU A 647 2.60 24.80 5.49
CA LEU A 647 1.94 23.49 5.57
C LEU A 647 1.07 23.36 6.82
N ALA A 648 1.59 23.72 8.00
CA ALA A 648 0.84 23.66 9.26
C ALA A 648 -0.35 24.64 9.28
N LYS A 649 -0.17 25.84 8.73
CA LYS A 649 -1.26 26.83 8.60
C LYS A 649 -2.35 26.33 7.66
N ARG A 650 -1.98 25.74 6.52
CA ARG A 650 -2.93 25.27 5.50
C ARG A 650 -3.66 24.00 5.92
N SER A 651 -2.94 23.04 6.51
CA SER A 651 -3.53 21.79 7.01
C SER A 651 -4.56 22.02 8.12
N SER A 652 -4.32 23.00 9.01
CA SER A 652 -5.31 23.35 10.05
C SER A 652 -6.60 23.96 9.49
N GLY A 653 -6.57 24.50 8.26
CA GLY A 653 -7.75 24.97 7.51
C GLY A 653 -8.40 23.93 6.60
N GLY A 654 -8.02 22.65 6.70
CA GLY A 654 -8.55 21.57 5.87
C GLY A 654 -7.99 21.54 4.44
N TRP A 655 -6.92 22.28 4.16
CA TRP A 655 -6.26 22.27 2.85
C TRP A 655 -5.25 21.12 2.75
N ARG A 656 -5.26 20.41 1.63
CA ARG A 656 -4.29 19.38 1.27
C ARG A 656 -3.28 19.95 0.28
N LEU A 657 -1.99 19.64 0.46
CA LEU A 657 -0.98 20.00 -0.56
C LEU A 657 -1.21 19.15 -1.81
N HIS A 658 -1.46 19.80 -2.95
CA HIS A 658 -1.64 19.14 -4.25
C HIS A 658 -0.32 18.99 -4.99
N THR A 659 0.43 20.10 -5.15
CA THR A 659 1.75 20.09 -5.81
C THR A 659 2.69 21.13 -5.25
N ILE A 660 4.00 20.91 -5.42
CA ILE A 660 5.07 21.83 -5.06
C ILE A 660 6.01 21.98 -6.26
N ILE A 661 6.23 23.21 -6.69
CA ILE A 661 7.04 23.54 -7.87
C ILE A 661 8.18 24.43 -7.40
N ASN A 662 9.41 24.03 -7.70
CA ASN A 662 10.58 24.85 -7.45
C ASN A 662 10.89 25.69 -8.71
N ASP A 663 10.62 26.99 -8.66
CA ASP A 663 10.87 27.95 -9.75
C ASP A 663 12.26 28.58 -9.55
N GLU A 664 13.30 27.89 -10.02
CA GLU A 664 14.70 28.33 -10.01
C GLU A 664 15.01 29.29 -11.19
N GLY A 665 14.09 30.20 -11.46
CA GLY A 665 14.09 31.06 -12.64
C GLY A 665 15.26 32.05 -12.72
N GLY A 666 16.02 32.24 -11.64
CA GLY A 666 17.13 33.20 -11.57
C GLY A 666 18.49 32.64 -11.95
N LYS A 667 18.81 31.40 -11.58
CA LYS A 667 20.20 30.87 -11.66
C LYS A 667 20.59 30.22 -12.98
N ILE A 668 19.65 29.66 -13.75
CA ILE A 668 19.98 28.89 -14.97
C ILE A 668 20.56 29.81 -16.08
N LEU A 669 20.24 31.10 -16.08
CA LEU A 669 20.79 32.07 -17.05
C LEU A 669 22.24 32.48 -16.75
N SER A 670 22.73 32.33 -15.52
CA SER A 670 24.09 32.72 -15.13
C SER A 670 25.15 31.63 -15.34
N THR A 671 24.75 30.35 -15.50
CA THR A 671 25.69 29.21 -15.55
C THR A 671 25.93 28.69 -16.97
N LEU A 672 25.07 29.02 -17.93
CA LEU A 672 25.31 28.80 -19.36
C LEU A 672 26.09 29.99 -19.94
N GLY A 673 27.39 30.00 -19.69
CA GLY A 673 28.36 30.85 -20.37
C GLY A 673 28.37 30.57 -21.87
N GLY A 674 27.46 31.23 -22.60
CA GLY A 674 27.44 31.33 -24.04
C GLY A 674 27.17 32.78 -24.40
N ALA A 675 28.25 33.55 -24.60
CA ALA A 675 28.17 34.85 -25.20
C ALA A 675 27.61 34.68 -26.62
N GLU A 676 26.37 35.13 -26.87
CA GLU A 676 25.96 35.90 -28.05
C GLU A 676 24.44 36.14 -28.06
N ASN A 677 24.06 37.42 -27.86
CA ASN A 677 22.93 38.10 -28.47
C ASN A 677 21.55 37.43 -28.46
N ILE A 678 20.90 37.37 -27.29
CA ILE A 678 19.43 37.41 -27.24
C ILE A 678 19.00 38.56 -26.31
N SER A 679 18.78 39.72 -26.93
CA SER A 679 18.20 40.90 -26.31
C SER A 679 16.68 40.72 -26.24
N LEU A 680 16.17 40.30 -25.08
CA LEU A 680 14.78 40.49 -24.70
C LEU A 680 14.73 41.62 -23.67
N SER A 681 14.46 42.80 -24.18
CA SER A 681 14.27 44.07 -23.48
C SER A 681 13.03 44.05 -22.57
N GLY A 682 13.12 43.34 -21.45
CA GLY A 682 12.29 43.53 -20.26
C GLY A 682 13.20 43.94 -19.11
N GLY A 683 12.86 45.00 -18.37
CA GLY A 683 13.73 45.63 -17.36
C GLY A 683 14.27 44.68 -16.28
N PRO A 684 15.24 45.13 -15.47
CA PRO A 684 15.95 44.31 -14.49
C PRO A 684 15.04 43.97 -13.29
N MET A 685 14.09 43.07 -13.49
CA MET A 685 13.52 42.28 -12.41
C MET A 685 14.30 40.97 -12.39
N ILE A 686 15.31 40.93 -11.51
CA ILE A 686 15.97 39.67 -11.13
C ILE A 686 14.85 38.78 -10.60
N LYS A 687 14.50 37.72 -11.33
CA LYS A 687 13.54 36.72 -10.85
C LYS A 687 14.17 36.03 -9.64
N GLU A 688 13.64 36.31 -8.46
CA GLU A 688 14.02 35.62 -7.23
C GLU A 688 13.59 34.16 -7.33
N ASP A 689 14.49 33.26 -6.95
CA ASP A 689 14.18 31.83 -6.86
C ASP A 689 13.10 31.62 -5.78
N ARG A 690 12.09 30.82 -6.10
CA ARG A 690 10.91 30.66 -5.24
C ARG A 690 10.30 29.28 -5.36
N THR A 691 9.71 28.82 -4.28
CA THR A 691 8.95 27.58 -4.22
C THR A 691 7.46 27.92 -4.25
N ILE A 692 6.75 27.43 -5.24
CA ILE A 692 5.30 27.60 -5.41
C ILE A 692 4.63 26.34 -4.86
N MET A 693 3.73 26.51 -3.89
CA MET A 693 2.96 25.43 -3.28
C MET A 693 1.50 25.61 -3.66
N VAL A 694 0.89 24.59 -4.27
CA VAL A 694 -0.53 24.59 -4.64
C VAL A 694 -1.26 23.69 -3.68
N PHE A 695 -2.25 24.24 -3.00
CA PHE A 695 -3.13 23.55 -2.07
C PHE A 695 -4.50 23.38 -2.70
N GLU A 696 -5.18 22.30 -2.33
CA GLU A 696 -6.54 22.00 -2.73
C GLU A 696 -7.40 21.62 -1.53
N ARG A 697 -8.70 21.94 -1.58
CA ARG A 697 -9.71 21.41 -0.66
C ARG A 697 -11.06 21.28 -1.37
N PRO A 698 -11.97 20.42 -0.90
CA PRO A 698 -13.34 20.41 -1.40
C PRO A 698 -14.00 21.78 -1.16
N ALA A 699 -14.65 22.34 -2.18
CA ALA A 699 -15.41 23.58 -2.04
C ALA A 699 -16.56 23.35 -1.05
N THR A 700 -16.60 24.15 0.01
CA THR A 700 -17.61 24.09 1.08
C THR A 700 -18.92 24.74 0.70
#